data_AF-A0AAV0WX45-F1
#
_entry.id   AF-A0AAV0WX45-F1
#
_cell.length_a   1.000
_cell.length_b   1.000
_cell.length_c   1.000
_cell.angle_alpha   90.00
_cell.angle_beta   90.00
_cell.angle_gamma   90.00
#
_symmetry.space_group_name_H-M   'P 1'
#
loop_
_entity.id
_entity.type
_entity.pdbx_description
1 polymer ?
#
loop_
_entity_poly.entity_id
_entity_poly.type
_entity_poly.pdbx_seq_one_letter_code
_entity_poly.pdbx_strand_id
1 'polypeptide(L)'
;MIKYIQCNLNHCKVAQDLLRQHVAEQRVEVVLITDPYSAPEIATSWFTSSGTQRAAIWLVGNAVTAAEIHRDPEFVSARINGVQTFSCYASPNKSRAEFEDLLRRLEHKVRAVEPGVPVLITGDFNARSAAWGDWCRDTRGEDLSTLLNSLGLQVLNEGSKPTFVGIGRGSIVDITAVSESLVRRVSGWRVCDEVESMSDHQYIAFQIEDTRTRAPAIRNEPRGWKTEGEISSQDMEIGLLLARWTSDPTLFATSANAEQRAQAVHESITKACDFTLKRMVPNPTGKPPAHWWNEEIASERRKCVAAKRTKTRCASKLHRNRARGQYSAIEEETAITANSAYKEARKGLKIAIAQSKKNCWNELLETIDNDPWGKPYKLVARRLRGPPATSNMELESVRRITETLFPVHPPMTMQTLEVNETPPPFTTEEVNKAVERIKRKNTAPGMDNINGKIISVVHQVCPSMLLGMFNQCIKEGVIPSGWKRARVILLKKGNKPDGEPASYRPICLLNVVGKVFESLLVARLHEHIAGRGGLSRNQFGFTKQLSTDDAVRKLQSTILTEINFPSSKFCVAISLDIKNAFNSIGWNEVMLALSQAETPMYLKRVFQDYFSGRSAETSAGDQKVEIQVSSGVPQGSVVGPLLWNLAYDRILQLQLPRGSRLIGFADDTLVVCSGKTIPELETIANETLSLVSNEIRNMGLSLAVHKTEAVVFSNKYKYETPRLILNGQTIQPKDKMKYLGMIVERGLLFKDHIVEAASKAEKMSSALGRLMPNIGGPKESRRKLLLSVTTSILLYGAPSWAETMSLVPRNKSLVNGVQRKALLRSICGYRTVSETATSILAGTPPADLLAEERSATFSERRSGVRSEFSPRASTMAKWKARIAESISGEWSKRLIPDVERWCLGKQGDLDFHLTQILSGHGCFGVYLHRIGKEESDACHHCNACRDSAEHTLVECPAWVEERLQLARATGGTVSVDNLVPAMLSSHANWQAVKDFARAVMSKKESDERDRERPGGPRPRRV
;
A
#
# COMPACT_ATOMS: atom_id res chain seq x y z
N MET A 1 -27.80 0.48 19.11
CA MET A 1 -26.84 0.71 20.22
C MET A 1 -25.43 0.59 19.69
N ILE A 2 -24.62 1.62 19.93
CA ILE A 2 -23.19 1.68 19.62
C ILE A 2 -22.45 1.57 20.96
N LYS A 3 -21.47 0.67 21.07
CA LYS A 3 -20.70 0.48 22.30
C LYS A 3 -19.43 1.33 22.29
N TYR A 4 -19.19 2.00 23.41
CA TYR A 4 -18.05 2.85 23.66
C TYR A 4 -17.17 2.26 24.75
N ILE A 5 -15.85 2.43 24.60
CA ILE A 5 -14.88 2.27 25.70
C ILE A 5 -14.06 3.54 25.83
N GLN A 6 -14.01 4.11 27.02
CA GLN A 6 -13.04 5.11 27.43
C GLN A 6 -11.90 4.41 28.20
N CYS A 7 -10.65 4.77 27.90
CA CYS A 7 -9.48 4.21 28.59
C CYS A 7 -8.25 5.12 28.54
N ASN A 8 -7.49 5.13 29.64
CA ASN A 8 -6.11 5.62 29.65
C ASN A 8 -5.14 4.43 29.57
N LEU A 9 -4.20 4.47 28.63
CA LEU A 9 -3.23 3.40 28.39
C LEU A 9 -1.87 3.63 29.06
N ASN A 10 -1.66 4.77 29.72
CA ASN A 10 -0.44 5.16 30.42
C ASN A 10 0.83 4.89 29.59
N HIS A 11 0.74 5.23 28.30
CA HIS A 11 1.77 5.01 27.30
C HIS A 11 2.36 3.58 27.31
N CYS A 12 1.53 2.56 27.59
CA CYS A 12 1.97 1.17 27.73
C CYS A 12 1.61 0.32 26.50
N LYS A 13 2.62 -0.25 25.85
CA LYS A 13 2.45 -1.12 24.67
C LYS A 13 1.53 -2.32 24.93
N VAL A 14 1.74 -3.00 26.06
CA VAL A 14 0.97 -4.21 26.42
C VAL A 14 -0.48 -3.85 26.73
N ALA A 15 -0.73 -2.69 27.36
CA ALA A 15 -2.08 -2.21 27.63
C ALA A 15 -2.83 -1.92 26.32
N GLN A 16 -2.17 -1.27 25.36
CA GLN A 16 -2.75 -1.04 24.04
C GLN A 16 -3.00 -2.34 23.26
N ASP A 17 -2.14 -3.35 23.42
CA ASP A 17 -2.34 -4.67 22.83
C ASP A 17 -3.58 -5.38 23.42
N LEU A 18 -3.72 -5.40 24.74
CA LEU A 18 -4.89 -5.99 25.42
C LEU A 18 -6.19 -5.25 25.11
N LEU A 19 -6.14 -3.92 24.97
CA LEU A 19 -7.30 -3.13 24.52
C LEU A 19 -7.83 -3.63 23.18
N ARG A 20 -6.95 -3.95 22.21
CA ARG A 20 -7.38 -4.47 20.90
C ARG A 20 -8.12 -5.79 21.02
N GLN A 21 -7.67 -6.67 21.89
CA GLN A 21 -8.35 -7.93 22.17
C GLN A 21 -9.70 -7.67 22.86
N HIS A 22 -9.74 -6.80 23.86
CA HIS A 22 -10.96 -6.49 24.59
C HIS A 22 -12.03 -5.86 23.68
N VAL A 23 -11.63 -5.00 22.76
CA VAL A 23 -12.47 -4.43 21.70
C VAL A 23 -13.09 -5.52 20.82
N ALA A 24 -12.34 -6.58 20.50
CA ALA A 24 -12.86 -7.72 19.73
C ALA A 24 -13.85 -8.56 20.56
N GLU A 25 -13.51 -8.86 21.82
CA GLU A 25 -14.33 -9.64 22.75
C GLU A 25 -15.68 -8.97 23.03
N GLN A 26 -15.68 -7.66 23.29
CA GLN A 26 -16.88 -6.90 23.65
C GLN A 26 -17.65 -6.33 22.45
N ARG A 27 -17.09 -6.50 21.24
CA ARG A 27 -17.58 -5.93 19.97
C ARG A 27 -17.74 -4.41 20.04
N VAL A 28 -16.75 -3.73 20.61
CA VAL A 28 -16.76 -2.26 20.78
C VAL A 28 -16.62 -1.57 19.44
N GLU A 29 -17.42 -0.55 19.17
CA GLU A 29 -17.37 0.21 17.91
C GLU A 29 -16.59 1.53 18.02
N VAL A 30 -16.57 2.16 19.19
CA VAL A 30 -15.84 3.42 19.42
C VAL A 30 -14.94 3.32 20.65
N VAL A 31 -13.68 3.71 20.53
CA VAL A 31 -12.72 3.74 21.65
C VAL A 31 -12.16 5.14 21.82
N LEU A 32 -12.28 5.67 23.03
CA LEU A 32 -11.82 7.00 23.44
C LEU A 32 -10.59 6.81 24.32
N ILE A 33 -9.43 7.18 23.81
CA ILE A 33 -8.13 6.77 24.32
C ILE A 33 -7.38 7.99 24.81
N THR A 34 -6.91 7.93 26.06
CA THR A 34 -5.90 8.84 26.59
C THR A 34 -4.57 8.12 26.76
N ASP A 35 -3.51 8.89 26.59
CA ASP A 35 -2.10 8.51 26.65
C ASP A 35 -1.75 7.19 25.91
N PRO A 36 -2.03 7.09 24.59
CA PRO A 36 -1.69 5.89 23.82
C PRO A 36 -0.18 5.69 23.72
N TYR A 37 0.29 4.42 23.73
CA TYR A 37 1.70 4.09 23.47
C TYR A 37 2.13 4.46 22.04
N SER A 38 1.24 4.24 21.08
CA SER A 38 1.45 4.63 19.69
C SER A 38 0.13 4.87 18.99
N ALA A 39 0.02 5.93 18.20
CA ALA A 39 -1.08 6.12 17.27
C ALA A 39 -0.58 5.95 15.83
N PRO A 40 -1.24 5.14 14.98
CA PRO A 40 -0.79 4.96 13.61
C PRO A 40 -1.07 6.23 12.79
N GLU A 41 -0.03 6.89 12.26
CA GLU A 41 -0.16 8.11 11.42
C GLU A 41 -1.03 7.92 10.16
N ILE A 42 -1.19 6.69 9.69
CA ILE A 42 -1.78 6.34 8.38
C ILE A 42 -3.16 5.65 8.54
N ALA A 43 -3.70 5.49 9.75
CA ALA A 43 -4.99 4.82 9.93
C ALA A 43 -6.17 5.79 9.79
N THR A 44 -7.04 5.59 8.80
CA THR A 44 -8.30 6.34 8.57
C THR A 44 -9.33 6.19 9.69
N SER A 45 -9.04 5.36 10.68
CA SER A 45 -9.92 5.11 11.82
C SER A 45 -9.36 5.60 13.16
N TRP A 46 -8.15 6.18 13.18
CA TRP A 46 -7.56 6.80 14.37
C TRP A 46 -7.47 8.31 14.17
N PHE A 47 -8.17 9.06 15.01
CA PHE A 47 -8.06 10.51 15.08
C PHE A 47 -7.28 10.85 16.34
N THR A 48 -6.21 11.64 16.22
CA THR A 48 -5.32 11.93 17.36
C THR A 48 -5.25 13.44 17.59
N SER A 49 -4.99 13.79 18.84
CA SER A 49 -4.58 15.14 19.23
C SER A 49 -3.31 15.54 18.47
N SER A 50 -3.08 16.84 18.29
CA SER A 50 -1.88 17.35 17.62
C SER A 50 -0.66 17.26 18.55
N GLY A 51 0.55 17.48 18.01
CA GLY A 51 1.78 17.40 18.80
C GLY A 51 2.07 15.99 19.33
N THR A 52 2.01 15.80 20.65
CA THR A 52 2.41 14.55 21.33
C THR A 52 1.38 13.42 21.28
N GLN A 53 0.22 13.65 20.64
CA GLN A 53 -0.81 12.63 20.38
C GLN A 53 -1.32 11.91 21.64
N ARG A 54 -1.51 12.66 22.73
CA ARG A 54 -1.90 12.12 24.05
C ARG A 54 -3.39 11.83 24.19
N ALA A 55 -4.22 12.22 23.21
CA ALA A 55 -5.61 11.80 23.14
C ALA A 55 -5.94 11.26 21.73
N ALA A 56 -6.79 10.25 21.66
CA ALA A 56 -7.19 9.63 20.40
C ALA A 56 -8.62 9.10 20.42
N ILE A 57 -9.30 9.17 19.28
CA ILE A 57 -10.56 8.48 19.00
C ILE A 57 -10.26 7.39 17.98
N TRP A 58 -10.54 6.14 18.34
CA TRP A 58 -10.40 4.99 17.46
C TRP A 58 -11.78 4.41 17.10
N LEU A 59 -12.15 4.54 15.82
CA LEU A 59 -13.32 3.88 15.25
C LEU A 59 -13.00 2.45 14.83
N VAL A 60 -13.86 1.51 15.22
CA VAL A 60 -13.61 0.08 15.05
C VAL A 60 -14.66 -0.58 14.17
N GLY A 61 -14.37 -0.67 12.87
CA GLY A 61 -15.24 -1.26 11.86
C GLY A 61 -15.90 -0.20 10.97
N ASN A 62 -16.89 -0.61 10.17
CA ASN A 62 -17.56 0.27 9.19
C ASN A 62 -18.95 0.73 9.66
N ALA A 63 -19.41 0.26 10.83
CA ALA A 63 -20.73 0.60 11.37
C ALA A 63 -20.83 2.04 11.91
N VAL A 64 -19.68 2.73 12.02
CA VAL A 64 -19.57 4.06 12.61
C VAL A 64 -18.70 4.92 11.71
N THR A 65 -19.19 6.11 11.40
CA THR A 65 -18.50 7.11 10.56
C THR A 65 -18.10 8.31 11.41
N ALA A 66 -17.04 9.02 11.00
CA ALA A 66 -16.63 10.28 11.62
C ALA A 66 -16.58 11.41 10.60
N ALA A 67 -17.02 12.59 11.02
CA ALA A 67 -16.87 13.86 10.31
C ALA A 67 -16.31 14.93 11.28
N GLU A 68 -16.05 16.14 10.76
CA GLU A 68 -15.68 17.32 11.55
C GLU A 68 -14.57 17.08 12.58
N ILE A 69 -13.46 16.50 12.11
CA ILE A 69 -12.35 16.13 12.96
C ILE A 69 -11.56 17.39 13.35
N HIS A 70 -11.44 17.65 14.64
CA HIS A 70 -10.61 18.72 15.19
C HIS A 70 -9.46 18.13 16.00
N ARG A 71 -8.27 18.72 15.86
CA ARG A 71 -7.04 18.25 16.51
C ARG A 71 -6.40 19.39 17.29
N ASP A 72 -6.51 19.27 18.60
CA ASP A 72 -5.89 20.16 19.57
C ASP A 72 -4.71 19.42 20.24
N PRO A 73 -3.69 20.07 20.84
CA PRO A 73 -2.61 19.37 21.51
C PRO A 73 -3.08 18.40 22.63
N GLU A 74 -4.12 18.76 23.38
CA GLU A 74 -4.62 17.98 24.52
C GLU A 74 -5.91 17.21 24.24
N PHE A 75 -6.63 17.54 23.17
CA PHE A 75 -7.86 16.83 22.82
C PHE A 75 -8.02 16.61 21.32
N VAL A 76 -8.88 15.65 20.99
CA VAL A 76 -9.36 15.43 19.64
C VAL A 76 -10.88 15.32 19.70
N SER A 77 -11.55 15.88 18.69
CA SER A 77 -12.99 15.71 18.55
C SER A 77 -13.37 15.22 17.16
N ALA A 78 -14.45 14.45 17.09
CA ALA A 78 -15.06 14.03 15.83
C ALA A 78 -16.57 13.89 15.99
N ARG A 79 -17.32 14.22 14.93
CA ARG A 79 -18.76 13.98 14.84
C ARG A 79 -18.99 12.52 14.50
N ILE A 80 -19.38 11.74 15.51
CA ILE A 80 -19.55 10.29 15.42
C ILE A 80 -21.05 9.98 15.46
N ASN A 81 -21.60 9.51 14.32
CA ASN A 81 -23.03 9.18 14.20
C ASN A 81 -23.97 10.29 14.74
N GLY A 82 -23.65 11.55 14.41
CA GLY A 82 -24.44 12.72 14.82
C GLY A 82 -24.17 13.23 16.24
N VAL A 83 -23.21 12.66 16.98
CA VAL A 83 -22.79 13.15 18.30
C VAL A 83 -21.37 13.72 18.20
N GLN A 84 -21.19 14.98 18.59
CA GLN A 84 -19.85 15.57 18.66
C GLN A 84 -19.11 15.00 19.88
N THR A 85 -18.15 14.12 19.63
CA THR A 85 -17.42 13.38 20.67
C THR A 85 -16.03 13.94 20.86
N PHE A 86 -15.65 14.23 22.11
CA PHE A 86 -14.33 14.71 22.52
C PHE A 86 -13.61 13.65 23.37
N SER A 87 -12.34 13.43 23.06
CA SER A 87 -11.40 12.67 23.90
C SER A 87 -10.29 13.63 24.37
N CYS A 88 -10.17 13.81 25.67
CA CYS A 88 -9.34 14.84 26.30
C CYS A 88 -8.28 14.22 27.22
N TYR A 89 -7.06 14.76 27.23
CA TYR A 89 -6.02 14.38 28.18
C TYR A 89 -5.37 15.62 28.79
N ALA A 90 -5.51 15.77 30.11
CA ALA A 90 -4.81 16.80 30.88
C ALA A 90 -3.71 16.16 31.73
N SER A 91 -2.45 16.49 31.44
CA SER A 91 -1.30 15.96 32.18
C SER A 91 -1.34 16.36 33.66
N PRO A 92 -0.97 15.45 34.59
CA PRO A 92 -0.85 15.81 36.00
C PRO A 92 0.28 16.83 36.25
N ASN A 93 1.29 16.89 35.37
CA ASN A 93 2.45 17.76 35.52
C ASN A 93 2.23 19.21 35.06
N LYS A 94 1.03 19.55 34.56
CA LYS A 94 0.73 20.92 34.10
C LYS A 94 0.49 21.88 35.25
N SER A 95 0.88 23.13 35.07
CA SER A 95 0.47 24.23 35.94
C SER A 95 -1.04 24.48 35.85
N ARG A 96 -1.59 25.21 36.83
CA ARG A 96 -3.00 25.60 36.82
C ARG A 96 -3.35 26.45 35.59
N ALA A 97 -2.49 27.41 35.23
CA ALA A 97 -2.70 28.28 34.07
C ALA A 97 -2.79 27.49 32.74
N GLU A 98 -1.94 26.46 32.56
CA GLU A 98 -2.01 25.58 31.38
C GLU A 98 -3.28 24.72 31.37
N PHE A 99 -3.79 24.33 32.55
CA PHE A 99 -5.05 23.61 32.66
C PHE A 99 -6.24 24.52 32.33
N GLU A 100 -6.26 25.76 32.83
CA GLU A 100 -7.28 26.76 32.50
C GLU A 100 -7.29 27.11 31.00
N ASP A 101 -6.12 27.18 30.36
CA ASP A 101 -6.02 27.37 28.91
C ASP A 101 -6.65 26.21 28.11
N LEU A 102 -6.39 24.97 28.53
CA LEU A 102 -7.06 23.79 27.98
C LEU A 102 -8.59 23.92 28.12
N LEU A 103 -9.09 24.27 29.30
CA LEU A 103 -10.52 24.44 29.54
C LEU A 103 -11.13 25.53 28.64
N ARG A 104 -10.44 26.67 28.47
CA ARG A 104 -10.88 27.76 27.58
C ARG A 104 -10.96 27.33 26.12
N ARG A 105 -9.95 26.60 25.63
CA ARG A 105 -9.94 26.08 24.25
C ARG A 105 -11.02 25.02 24.04
N LEU A 106 -11.24 24.15 25.03
CA LEU A 106 -12.32 23.17 25.01
C LEU A 106 -13.68 23.87 25.00
N GLU A 107 -13.89 24.89 25.86
CA GLU A 107 -15.12 25.69 25.91
C GLU A 107 -15.44 26.32 24.56
N HIS A 108 -14.47 27.06 23.99
CA HIS A 108 -14.63 27.70 22.70
C HIS A 108 -15.05 26.68 21.62
N LYS A 109 -14.45 25.49 21.65
CA LYS A 109 -14.74 24.47 20.66
C LYS A 109 -16.10 23.80 20.84
N VAL A 110 -16.53 23.57 22.08
CA VAL A 110 -17.87 23.03 22.38
C VAL A 110 -18.94 24.05 22.02
N ARG A 111 -18.74 25.34 22.31
CA ARG A 111 -19.68 26.41 21.92
C ARG A 111 -19.79 26.62 20.41
N ALA A 112 -18.76 26.24 19.64
CA ALA A 112 -18.75 26.29 18.19
C ALA A 112 -19.45 25.09 17.51
N VAL A 113 -19.97 24.13 18.28
CA VAL A 113 -20.74 23.00 17.74
C VAL A 113 -22.11 23.49 17.27
N GLU A 114 -22.57 22.99 16.13
CA GLU A 114 -23.86 23.39 15.54
C GLU A 114 -25.04 23.20 16.51
N PRO A 115 -25.99 24.16 16.59
CA PRO A 115 -27.17 24.03 17.42
C PRO A 115 -27.94 22.73 17.16
N GLY A 116 -28.30 22.02 18.22
CA GLY A 116 -29.05 20.75 18.15
C GLY A 116 -28.19 19.50 18.02
N VAL A 117 -26.87 19.62 17.79
CA VAL A 117 -25.95 18.47 17.79
C VAL A 117 -25.58 18.11 19.24
N PRO A 118 -25.86 16.88 19.71
CA PRO A 118 -25.48 16.46 21.07
C PRO A 118 -23.96 16.35 21.24
N VAL A 119 -23.49 16.64 22.45
CA VAL A 119 -22.06 16.67 22.80
C VAL A 119 -21.74 15.58 23.82
N LEU A 120 -20.60 14.91 23.63
CA LEU A 120 -19.99 13.96 24.55
C LEU A 120 -18.55 14.38 24.82
N ILE A 121 -18.19 14.63 26.08
CA ILE A 121 -16.83 14.90 26.53
C ILE A 121 -16.35 13.75 27.40
N THR A 122 -15.21 13.18 27.03
CA THR A 122 -14.56 12.11 27.81
C THR A 122 -13.08 12.39 27.93
N GLY A 123 -12.45 11.87 28.97
CA GLY A 123 -11.01 12.01 29.10
C GLY A 123 -10.48 11.76 30.49
N ASP A 124 -9.16 11.73 30.59
CA ASP A 124 -8.43 11.82 31.85
C ASP A 124 -8.05 13.28 32.07
N PHE A 125 -8.74 13.94 33.00
CA PHE A 125 -8.52 15.34 33.31
C PHE A 125 -7.56 15.56 34.49
N ASN A 126 -7.15 14.49 35.19
CA ASN A 126 -6.41 14.60 36.44
C ASN A 126 -7.01 15.68 37.38
N ALA A 127 -8.33 15.65 37.51
CA ALA A 127 -9.15 16.61 38.25
C ALA A 127 -10.08 15.85 39.20
N ARG A 128 -10.20 16.29 40.45
CA ARG A 128 -10.90 15.54 41.51
C ARG A 128 -12.06 16.36 42.06
N SER A 129 -13.27 15.81 41.99
CA SER A 129 -14.46 16.46 42.54
C SER A 129 -15.49 15.43 43.01
N ALA A 130 -16.26 15.83 44.01
CA ALA A 130 -17.43 15.08 44.44
C ALA A 130 -18.51 15.02 43.34
N ALA A 131 -18.49 15.94 42.36
CA ALA A 131 -19.44 15.99 41.24
C ALA A 131 -19.43 14.72 40.36
N TRP A 132 -18.31 13.97 40.35
CA TRP A 132 -18.17 12.66 39.70
C TRP A 132 -17.81 11.54 40.69
N GLY A 133 -18.08 11.75 41.97
CA GLY A 133 -17.95 10.71 43.01
C GLY A 133 -16.57 10.54 43.63
N ASP A 134 -15.57 11.41 43.36
CA ASP A 134 -14.29 11.35 44.06
C ASP A 134 -14.46 11.87 45.51
N TRP A 135 -13.79 11.22 46.46
CA TRP A 135 -13.81 11.58 47.88
C TRP A 135 -12.84 12.72 48.23
N CYS A 136 -12.11 13.24 47.25
CA CYS A 136 -11.23 14.40 47.38
C CYS A 136 -11.64 15.48 46.37
N ARG A 137 -11.34 16.73 46.70
CA ARG A 137 -11.55 17.88 45.84
C ARG A 137 -10.23 18.60 45.62
N ASP A 138 -10.00 19.05 44.39
CA ASP A 138 -8.90 19.92 44.03
C ASP A 138 -9.37 21.09 43.16
N THR A 139 -8.50 22.09 42.99
CA THR A 139 -8.83 23.29 42.21
C THR A 139 -9.16 22.98 40.75
N ARG A 140 -8.46 22.00 40.15
CA ARG A 140 -8.76 21.53 38.79
C ARG A 140 -10.17 20.95 38.69
N GLY A 141 -10.62 20.22 39.71
CA GLY A 141 -11.96 19.67 39.82
C GLY A 141 -13.02 20.77 39.88
N GLU A 142 -12.78 21.85 40.64
CA GLU A 142 -13.70 22.98 40.69
C GLU A 142 -13.75 23.76 39.36
N ASP A 143 -12.59 24.01 38.74
CA ASP A 143 -12.49 24.71 37.45
C ASP A 143 -13.22 23.91 36.34
N LEU A 144 -13.00 22.59 36.28
CA LEU A 144 -13.68 21.71 35.32
C LEU A 144 -15.18 21.57 35.60
N SER A 145 -15.58 21.41 36.87
CA SER A 145 -16.99 21.37 37.27
C SER A 145 -17.73 22.64 36.84
N THR A 146 -17.09 23.81 37.03
CA THR A 146 -17.61 25.11 36.59
C THR A 146 -17.81 25.15 35.08
N LEU A 147 -16.83 24.68 34.30
CA LEU A 147 -16.95 24.59 32.84
C LEU A 147 -18.08 23.66 32.39
N LEU A 148 -18.18 22.45 32.95
CA LEU A 148 -19.21 21.49 32.56
C LEU A 148 -20.61 22.06 32.81
N ASN A 149 -20.80 22.75 33.95
CA ASN A 149 -22.06 23.44 34.27
C ASN A 149 -22.33 24.62 33.32
N SER A 150 -21.32 25.43 32.99
CA SER A 150 -21.49 26.59 32.08
C SER A 150 -21.81 26.18 30.63
N LEU A 151 -21.53 24.93 30.26
CA LEU A 151 -21.86 24.31 28.99
C LEU A 151 -23.16 23.49 29.02
N GLY A 152 -23.82 23.37 30.18
CA GLY A 152 -25.03 22.56 30.35
C GLY A 152 -24.79 21.05 30.18
N LEU A 153 -23.58 20.58 30.51
CA LEU A 153 -23.21 19.16 30.42
C LEU A 153 -23.46 18.44 31.75
N GLN A 154 -24.05 17.25 31.68
CA GLN A 154 -24.29 16.37 32.82
C GLN A 154 -23.20 15.29 32.89
N VAL A 155 -22.65 15.09 34.09
CA VAL A 155 -21.67 14.04 34.39
C VAL A 155 -22.37 12.69 34.53
N LEU A 156 -21.88 11.68 33.83
CA LEU A 156 -22.41 10.30 33.84
C LEU A 156 -21.65 9.36 34.76
N ASN A 157 -20.58 9.82 35.41
CA ASN A 157 -19.84 9.00 36.36
C ASN A 157 -20.74 8.59 37.52
N GLU A 158 -21.00 7.28 37.64
CA GLU A 158 -21.85 6.71 38.69
C GLU A 158 -21.05 5.92 39.74
N GLY A 159 -21.43 6.10 41.00
CA GLY A 159 -20.83 5.39 42.14
C GLY A 159 -19.45 5.91 42.55
N SER A 160 -18.76 5.14 43.38
CA SER A 160 -17.48 5.52 43.99
C SER A 160 -16.32 4.60 43.60
N LYS A 161 -16.44 3.90 42.46
CA LYS A 161 -15.39 3.00 41.97
C LYS A 161 -14.24 3.84 41.35
N PRO A 162 -12.98 3.65 41.78
CA PRO A 162 -11.86 4.41 41.22
C PRO A 162 -11.61 4.04 39.75
N THR A 163 -11.39 5.06 38.92
CA THR A 163 -10.99 4.89 37.51
C THR A 163 -9.48 4.74 37.38
N PHE A 164 -8.72 5.33 38.32
CA PHE A 164 -7.28 5.18 38.49
C PHE A 164 -6.94 4.42 39.77
N VAL A 165 -6.12 3.38 39.67
CA VAL A 165 -5.73 2.50 40.78
C VAL A 165 -4.21 2.47 40.94
N GLY A 166 -3.68 3.54 41.55
CA GLY A 166 -2.28 3.67 41.97
C GLY A 166 -1.95 3.02 43.33
N ILE A 167 -0.93 3.55 44.02
CA ILE A 167 -0.59 3.13 45.39
C ILE A 167 -1.49 3.90 46.38
N GLY A 168 -2.59 3.29 46.83
CA GLY A 168 -3.49 3.90 47.82
C GLY A 168 -4.98 3.67 47.55
N ARG A 169 -5.84 4.61 47.95
CA ARG A 169 -7.31 4.53 47.77
C ARG A 169 -7.79 4.64 46.31
N GLY A 170 -6.92 5.04 45.37
CA GLY A 170 -7.27 5.34 43.98
C GLY A 170 -7.81 6.77 43.79
N SER A 171 -8.27 7.10 42.58
CA SER A 171 -8.97 8.36 42.26
C SER A 171 -9.95 8.18 41.10
N ILE A 172 -10.89 9.11 40.97
CA ILE A 172 -11.83 9.20 39.84
C ILE A 172 -11.47 10.44 39.04
N VAL A 173 -10.61 10.23 38.05
CA VAL A 173 -10.03 11.29 37.20
C VAL A 173 -10.43 11.15 35.73
N ASP A 174 -10.96 9.97 35.36
CA ASP A 174 -11.52 9.70 34.04
C ASP A 174 -13.01 10.07 34.05
N ILE A 175 -13.35 11.16 33.35
CA ILE A 175 -14.68 11.77 33.40
C ILE A 175 -15.42 11.49 32.09
N THR A 176 -16.73 11.25 32.17
CA THR A 176 -17.67 11.16 31.06
C THR A 176 -18.79 12.18 31.30
N ALA A 177 -18.93 13.17 30.43
CA ALA A 177 -19.98 14.20 30.50
C ALA A 177 -20.69 14.37 29.16
N VAL A 178 -21.99 14.64 29.18
CA VAL A 178 -22.84 14.70 27.98
C VAL A 178 -23.83 15.86 28.02
N SER A 179 -24.26 16.34 26.85
CA SER A 179 -25.35 17.32 26.77
C SER A 179 -26.67 16.70 27.22
N GLU A 180 -27.59 17.52 27.74
CA GLU A 180 -28.92 17.10 28.21
C GLU A 180 -29.69 16.24 27.18
N SER A 181 -29.60 16.61 25.89
CA SER A 181 -30.22 15.88 24.77
C SER A 181 -29.68 14.45 24.56
N LEU A 182 -28.52 14.11 25.14
CA LEU A 182 -27.87 12.82 24.99
C LEU A 182 -28.07 11.91 26.20
N VAL A 183 -28.32 12.46 27.40
CA VAL A 183 -28.38 11.72 28.67
C VAL A 183 -29.27 10.49 28.60
N ARG A 184 -30.50 10.63 28.08
CA ARG A 184 -31.49 9.54 27.99
C ARG A 184 -31.11 8.44 26.98
N ARG A 185 -30.16 8.72 26.08
CA ARG A 185 -29.69 7.78 25.05
C ARG A 185 -28.44 7.02 25.50
N VAL A 186 -27.81 7.43 26.60
CA VAL A 186 -26.67 6.71 27.17
C VAL A 186 -27.17 5.67 28.16
N SER A 187 -26.64 4.46 28.06
CA SER A 187 -26.96 3.37 28.98
C SER A 187 -25.75 2.49 29.28
N GLY A 188 -25.81 1.77 30.40
CA GLY A 188 -24.81 0.78 30.79
C GLY A 188 -23.43 1.36 31.09
N TRP A 189 -23.37 2.62 31.58
CA TRP A 189 -22.13 3.22 32.05
C TRP A 189 -21.58 2.43 33.24
N ARG A 190 -20.32 2.00 33.17
CA ARG A 190 -19.67 1.25 34.25
C ARG A 190 -18.14 1.26 34.14
N VAL A 191 -17.47 1.20 35.29
CA VAL A 191 -16.04 0.90 35.39
C VAL A 191 -15.82 -0.61 35.29
N CYS A 192 -15.00 -1.06 34.34
CA CYS A 192 -14.66 -2.46 34.08
C CYS A 192 -13.50 -2.90 34.98
N ASP A 193 -13.80 -3.41 36.17
CA ASP A 193 -12.82 -3.95 37.13
C ASP A 193 -12.56 -5.46 36.97
N GLU A 194 -13.33 -6.12 36.10
CA GLU A 194 -13.25 -7.54 35.81
C GLU A 194 -12.22 -7.95 34.75
N VAL A 195 -11.53 -6.97 34.14
CA VAL A 195 -10.50 -7.19 33.12
C VAL A 195 -9.16 -6.62 33.58
N GLU A 196 -8.08 -7.34 33.26
CA GLU A 196 -6.73 -6.82 33.39
C GLU A 196 -6.37 -6.01 32.13
N SER A 197 -6.23 -4.70 32.28
CA SER A 197 -5.82 -3.77 31.22
C SER A 197 -4.31 -3.62 31.11
N MET A 198 -3.53 -4.07 32.09
CA MET A 198 -2.10 -3.74 32.27
C MET A 198 -1.80 -2.23 32.42
N SER A 199 -2.83 -1.39 32.42
CA SER A 199 -2.79 0.02 32.83
C SER A 199 -3.12 0.12 34.32
N ASP A 200 -2.68 1.20 34.96
CA ASP A 200 -3.16 1.64 36.26
C ASP A 200 -4.55 2.29 36.20
N HIS A 201 -5.03 2.63 35.00
CA HIS A 201 -6.43 3.00 34.76
C HIS A 201 -7.29 1.81 34.35
N GLN A 202 -8.55 1.85 34.78
CA GLN A 202 -9.59 0.90 34.39
C GLN A 202 -10.28 1.36 33.10
N TYR A 203 -10.86 0.43 32.35
CA TYR A 203 -11.74 0.80 31.23
C TYR A 203 -13.09 1.28 31.75
N ILE A 204 -13.69 2.23 31.05
CA ILE A 204 -15.07 2.68 31.28
C ILE A 204 -15.87 2.29 30.04
N ALA A 205 -16.94 1.52 30.22
CA ALA A 205 -17.81 1.10 29.12
C ALA A 205 -19.18 1.76 29.24
N PHE A 206 -19.76 2.16 28.11
CA PHE A 206 -21.13 2.67 28.00
C PHE A 206 -21.65 2.46 26.57
N GLN A 207 -22.95 2.68 26.36
CA GLN A 207 -23.58 2.54 25.05
C GLN A 207 -24.43 3.76 24.72
N ILE A 208 -24.48 4.13 23.45
CA ILE A 208 -25.32 5.21 22.95
C ILE A 208 -26.34 4.66 21.95
N GLU A 209 -27.60 5.05 22.09
CA GLU A 209 -28.66 4.76 21.13
C GLU A 209 -28.46 5.56 19.83
N ASP A 210 -28.49 4.85 18.69
CA ASP A 210 -28.39 5.45 17.36
C ASP A 210 -29.79 5.85 16.91
N THR A 211 -30.00 7.14 16.68
CA THR A 211 -31.29 7.71 16.28
C THR A 211 -31.55 7.60 14.79
N ARG A 212 -30.57 7.17 13.99
CA ARG A 212 -30.79 6.88 12.58
C ARG A 212 -31.60 5.59 12.49
N THR A 213 -32.73 5.63 11.79
CA THR A 213 -33.42 4.42 11.33
C THR A 213 -32.38 3.52 10.68
N ARG A 214 -32.01 2.42 11.36
CA ARG A 214 -31.24 1.36 10.73
C ARG A 214 -32.09 0.95 9.52
N ALA A 215 -31.63 1.28 8.32
CA ALA A 215 -32.10 0.57 7.15
C ALA A 215 -31.96 -0.93 7.51
N PRO A 216 -32.97 -1.76 7.22
CA PRO A 216 -32.90 -3.19 7.54
C PRO A 216 -31.53 -3.68 7.07
N ALA A 217 -30.77 -4.29 7.98
CA ALA A 217 -29.42 -4.78 7.68
C ALA A 217 -29.50 -5.44 6.31
N ILE A 218 -28.78 -4.88 5.31
CA ILE A 218 -28.81 -5.40 3.96
C ILE A 218 -28.60 -6.91 4.11
N ARG A 219 -29.64 -7.70 3.75
CA ARG A 219 -29.59 -9.16 3.75
C ARG A 219 -28.25 -9.51 3.16
N ASN A 220 -27.38 -10.19 3.93
CA ASN A 220 -26.04 -10.58 3.55
C ASN A 220 -25.99 -10.89 2.04
N GLU A 221 -25.62 -9.91 1.21
CA GLU A 221 -25.51 -10.16 -0.22
C GLU A 221 -24.51 -11.31 -0.35
N PRO A 222 -24.80 -12.34 -1.17
CA PRO A 222 -23.89 -13.46 -1.33
C PRO A 222 -22.52 -12.92 -1.75
N ARG A 223 -21.52 -13.04 -0.87
CA ARG A 223 -20.16 -12.65 -1.21
C ARG A 223 -19.58 -13.72 -2.14
N GLY A 224 -19.81 -13.59 -3.44
CA GLY A 224 -19.22 -14.42 -4.50
C GLY A 224 -18.98 -15.89 -4.15
N TRP A 225 -17.86 -16.43 -4.63
CA TRP A 225 -17.41 -17.80 -4.35
C TRP A 225 -15.92 -17.80 -4.01
N LYS A 226 -15.48 -18.75 -3.19
CA LYS A 226 -14.07 -18.97 -2.89
C LYS A 226 -13.37 -19.54 -4.12
N THR A 227 -12.37 -18.82 -4.63
CA THR A 227 -11.56 -19.24 -5.80
C THR A 227 -10.06 -19.22 -5.49
N GLU A 228 -9.70 -19.47 -4.22
CA GLU A 228 -8.31 -19.71 -3.80
C GLU A 228 -7.91 -21.12 -4.26
N GLY A 229 -6.80 -21.24 -4.98
CA GLY A 229 -6.42 -22.48 -5.67
C GLY A 229 -6.92 -22.56 -7.13
N GLU A 230 -6.80 -23.76 -7.71
CA GLU A 230 -7.36 -24.13 -9.00
C GLU A 230 -8.81 -24.59 -8.85
N ILE A 231 -9.63 -24.28 -9.85
CA ILE A 231 -11.03 -24.73 -9.92
C ILE A 231 -11.06 -25.99 -10.79
N SER A 232 -11.60 -27.09 -10.26
CA SER A 232 -11.74 -28.35 -10.99
C SER A 232 -12.62 -28.16 -12.23
N SER A 233 -12.08 -28.51 -13.40
CA SER A 233 -12.85 -28.46 -14.66
C SER A 233 -13.97 -29.50 -14.68
N GLN A 234 -13.72 -30.68 -14.11
CA GLN A 234 -14.72 -31.76 -14.01
C GLN A 234 -15.89 -31.35 -13.10
N ASP A 235 -15.61 -30.76 -11.93
CA ASP A 235 -16.68 -30.31 -11.04
C ASP A 235 -17.51 -29.22 -11.71
N MET A 236 -16.85 -28.26 -12.37
CA MET A 236 -17.53 -27.19 -13.11
C MET A 236 -18.40 -27.73 -14.26
N GLU A 237 -17.95 -28.76 -14.97
CA GLU A 237 -18.74 -29.45 -15.99
C GLU A 237 -20.01 -30.08 -15.43
N ILE A 238 -19.88 -30.84 -14.34
CA ILE A 238 -21.03 -31.41 -13.62
C ILE A 238 -21.97 -30.29 -13.16
N GLY A 239 -21.42 -29.20 -12.62
CA GLY A 239 -22.18 -28.03 -12.19
C GLY A 239 -22.97 -27.38 -13.33
N LEU A 240 -22.38 -27.24 -14.52
CA LEU A 240 -23.04 -26.70 -15.71
C LEU A 240 -24.14 -27.64 -16.24
N LEU A 241 -23.92 -28.96 -16.21
CA LEU A 241 -24.95 -29.95 -16.57
C LEU A 241 -26.15 -29.88 -15.62
N LEU A 242 -25.90 -29.83 -14.30
CA LEU A 242 -26.94 -29.67 -13.28
C LEU A 242 -27.66 -28.33 -13.43
N ALA A 243 -26.93 -27.24 -13.71
CA ALA A 243 -27.52 -25.94 -13.98
C ALA A 243 -28.47 -25.99 -15.19
N ARG A 244 -28.09 -26.69 -16.26
CA ARG A 244 -28.95 -26.86 -17.44
C ARG A 244 -30.22 -27.65 -17.13
N TRP A 245 -30.14 -28.70 -16.33
CA TRP A 245 -31.32 -29.50 -15.93
C TRP A 245 -32.27 -28.76 -14.98
N THR A 246 -31.75 -27.81 -14.20
CA THR A 246 -32.51 -27.05 -13.20
C THR A 246 -32.88 -25.63 -13.67
N SER A 247 -32.62 -25.29 -14.93
CA SER A 247 -32.95 -23.99 -15.51
C SER A 247 -34.17 -24.08 -16.41
N ASP A 248 -34.86 -22.95 -16.56
CA ASP A 248 -36.03 -22.84 -17.44
C ASP A 248 -35.61 -23.15 -18.89
N PRO A 249 -36.21 -24.15 -19.56
CA PRO A 249 -35.89 -24.50 -20.95
C PRO A 249 -36.07 -23.34 -21.93
N THR A 250 -36.94 -22.37 -21.62
CA THR A 250 -37.22 -21.21 -22.48
C THR A 250 -36.03 -20.24 -22.61
N LEU A 251 -35.11 -20.23 -21.63
CA LEU A 251 -33.93 -19.37 -21.62
C LEU A 251 -32.90 -19.71 -22.71
N PHE A 252 -32.94 -20.92 -23.26
CA PHE A 252 -32.03 -21.39 -24.32
C PHE A 252 -32.72 -21.53 -25.69
N ALA A 253 -33.92 -20.99 -25.84
CA ALA A 253 -34.67 -21.08 -27.09
C ALA A 253 -33.88 -20.50 -28.27
N THR A 254 -34.04 -21.10 -29.46
CA THR A 254 -33.37 -20.64 -30.69
C THR A 254 -33.78 -19.21 -31.06
N SER A 255 -34.97 -18.78 -30.66
CA SER A 255 -35.52 -17.43 -30.82
C SER A 255 -35.03 -16.40 -29.80
N ALA A 256 -34.21 -16.79 -28.82
CA ALA A 256 -33.75 -15.88 -27.78
C ALA A 256 -32.84 -14.78 -28.35
N ASN A 257 -33.15 -13.53 -27.97
CA ASN A 257 -32.36 -12.35 -28.32
C ASN A 257 -31.06 -12.25 -27.48
N ALA A 258 -30.22 -11.25 -27.76
CA ALA A 258 -28.93 -11.09 -27.09
C ALA A 258 -29.05 -10.92 -25.57
N GLU A 259 -30.04 -10.15 -25.08
CA GLU A 259 -30.27 -9.93 -23.64
C GLU A 259 -30.68 -11.24 -22.94
N GLN A 260 -31.65 -11.96 -23.52
CA GLN A 260 -32.13 -13.24 -22.99
C GLN A 260 -31.02 -14.29 -22.94
N ARG A 261 -30.20 -14.40 -23.99
CA ARG A 261 -29.05 -15.31 -23.99
C ARG A 261 -28.01 -14.94 -22.94
N ALA A 262 -27.72 -13.65 -22.77
CA ALA A 262 -26.78 -13.20 -21.75
C ALA A 262 -27.27 -13.50 -20.33
N GLN A 263 -28.57 -13.32 -20.07
CA GLN A 263 -29.21 -13.71 -18.82
C GLN A 263 -29.13 -15.23 -18.59
N ALA A 264 -29.45 -16.04 -19.59
CA ALA A 264 -29.38 -17.50 -19.51
C ALA A 264 -27.98 -18.00 -19.15
N VAL A 265 -26.94 -17.43 -19.80
CA VAL A 265 -25.54 -17.76 -19.50
C VAL A 265 -25.17 -17.33 -18.09
N HIS A 266 -25.57 -16.14 -17.66
CA HIS A 266 -25.30 -15.64 -16.31
C HIS A 266 -25.92 -16.53 -15.22
N GLU A 267 -27.18 -16.92 -15.38
CA GLU A 267 -27.89 -17.80 -14.45
C GLU A 267 -27.24 -19.19 -14.41
N SER A 268 -26.85 -19.73 -15.56
CA SER A 268 -26.17 -21.03 -15.67
C SER A 268 -24.85 -21.06 -14.93
N ILE A 269 -24.01 -20.03 -15.12
CA ILE A 269 -22.71 -19.93 -14.44
C ILE A 269 -22.92 -19.79 -12.93
N THR A 270 -23.92 -19.02 -12.50
CA THR A 270 -24.21 -18.77 -11.09
C THR A 270 -24.68 -20.05 -10.40
N LYS A 271 -25.62 -20.80 -10.99
CA LYS A 271 -26.08 -22.10 -10.49
C LYS A 271 -24.94 -23.12 -10.48
N ALA A 272 -24.14 -23.20 -11.54
CA ALA A 272 -22.98 -24.09 -11.59
C ALA A 272 -21.98 -23.79 -10.46
N CYS A 273 -21.72 -22.51 -10.19
CA CYS A 273 -20.87 -22.12 -9.06
C CYS A 273 -21.50 -22.46 -7.71
N ASP A 274 -22.83 -22.36 -7.56
CA ASP A 274 -23.51 -22.77 -6.33
C ASP A 274 -23.47 -24.28 -6.07
N PHE A 275 -23.48 -25.09 -7.12
CA PHE A 275 -23.31 -26.55 -7.00
C PHE A 275 -21.86 -26.96 -6.67
N THR A 276 -20.87 -26.18 -7.11
CA THR A 276 -19.46 -26.63 -7.16
C THR A 276 -18.54 -25.89 -6.19
N LEU A 277 -18.83 -24.64 -5.85
CA LEU A 277 -17.94 -23.77 -5.09
C LEU A 277 -18.56 -23.35 -3.75
N LYS A 278 -17.70 -23.21 -2.73
CA LYS A 278 -18.12 -22.67 -1.43
C LYS A 278 -18.34 -21.16 -1.53
N ARG A 279 -19.51 -20.68 -1.10
CA ARG A 279 -19.79 -19.24 -0.93
C ARG A 279 -18.77 -18.62 0.04
N MET A 280 -18.36 -17.37 -0.21
CA MET A 280 -17.61 -16.65 0.83
C MET A 280 -18.58 -16.23 1.92
N VAL A 281 -18.29 -16.65 3.15
CA VAL A 281 -19.10 -16.23 4.31
C VAL A 281 -18.67 -14.80 4.64
N PRO A 282 -19.61 -13.84 4.81
CA PRO A 282 -19.29 -12.58 5.46
C PRO A 282 -18.56 -12.88 6.76
N ASN A 283 -17.48 -12.16 7.04
CA ASN A 283 -16.86 -12.27 8.34
C ASN A 283 -17.98 -12.01 9.36
N PRO A 284 -18.29 -12.95 10.27
CA PRO A 284 -19.35 -12.75 11.24
C PRO A 284 -19.15 -11.38 11.89
N THR A 285 -20.21 -10.73 12.35
CA THR A 285 -20.14 -9.46 13.09
C THR A 285 -19.31 -9.53 14.39
N GLY A 286 -18.61 -10.64 14.65
CA GLY A 286 -17.50 -10.76 15.59
C GLY A 286 -16.15 -10.51 14.92
N LYS A 287 -15.41 -9.55 15.45
CA LYS A 287 -14.03 -9.27 15.06
C LYS A 287 -13.16 -10.48 15.38
N PRO A 288 -12.24 -10.89 14.49
CA PRO A 288 -11.30 -11.94 14.84
C PRO A 288 -10.48 -11.47 16.05
N PRO A 289 -10.16 -12.38 16.99
CA PRO A 289 -9.27 -12.05 18.09
C PRO A 289 -7.93 -11.55 17.57
N ALA A 290 -7.16 -10.89 18.44
CA ALA A 290 -5.81 -10.51 18.08
C ALA A 290 -5.03 -11.76 17.63
N HIS A 291 -4.22 -11.64 16.56
CA HIS A 291 -3.53 -12.80 15.97
C HIS A 291 -2.65 -13.59 16.95
N TRP A 292 -2.19 -12.94 18.02
CA TRP A 292 -1.38 -13.52 19.09
C TRP A 292 -2.21 -14.04 20.26
N TRP A 293 -3.53 -13.90 20.25
CA TRP A 293 -4.41 -14.32 21.34
C TRP A 293 -4.68 -15.83 21.25
N ASN A 294 -4.48 -16.54 22.35
CA ASN A 294 -4.70 -17.97 22.48
C ASN A 294 -5.19 -18.32 23.90
N GLU A 295 -5.52 -19.59 24.15
CA GLU A 295 -6.07 -20.03 25.45
C GLU A 295 -5.05 -19.92 26.60
N GLU A 296 -3.75 -20.07 26.31
CA GLU A 296 -2.69 -19.88 27.30
C GLU A 296 -2.69 -18.44 27.84
N ILE A 297 -2.73 -17.44 26.96
CA ILE A 297 -2.81 -16.03 27.35
C ILE A 297 -4.13 -15.72 28.04
N ALA A 298 -5.24 -16.31 27.59
CA ALA A 298 -6.53 -16.16 28.26
C ALA A 298 -6.46 -16.69 29.71
N SER A 299 -5.80 -17.83 29.92
CA SER A 299 -5.54 -18.42 31.24
C SER A 299 -4.67 -17.52 32.12
N GLU A 300 -3.55 -17.02 31.58
CA GLU A 300 -2.67 -16.08 32.30
C GLU A 300 -3.39 -14.77 32.65
N ARG A 301 -4.26 -14.27 31.77
CA ARG A 301 -5.10 -13.09 32.07
C ARG A 301 -6.06 -13.39 33.22
N ARG A 302 -6.70 -14.56 33.27
CA ARG A 302 -7.58 -14.97 34.38
C ARG A 302 -6.83 -15.06 35.70
N LYS A 303 -5.62 -15.65 35.72
CA LYS A 303 -4.74 -15.68 36.89
C LYS A 303 -4.39 -14.27 37.38
N CYS A 304 -4.06 -13.37 36.45
CA CYS A 304 -3.77 -11.98 36.78
C CYS A 304 -4.97 -11.25 37.40
N VAL A 305 -6.18 -11.42 36.84
CA VAL A 305 -7.42 -10.84 37.39
C VAL A 305 -7.71 -11.40 38.79
N ALA A 306 -7.54 -12.70 39.01
CA ALA A 306 -7.73 -13.32 40.32
C ALA A 306 -6.74 -12.76 41.36
N ALA A 307 -5.46 -12.64 40.99
CA ALA A 307 -4.43 -12.05 41.85
C ALA A 307 -4.70 -10.57 42.15
N LYS A 308 -5.16 -9.79 41.15
CA LYS A 308 -5.59 -8.39 41.32
C LYS A 308 -6.72 -8.27 42.34
N ARG A 309 -7.77 -9.09 42.22
CA ARG A 309 -8.90 -9.10 43.17
C ARG A 309 -8.46 -9.44 44.60
N THR A 310 -7.53 -10.39 44.76
CA THR A 310 -6.98 -10.72 46.08
C THR A 310 -6.15 -9.58 46.63
N LYS A 311 -5.24 -9.00 45.84
CA LYS A 311 -4.46 -7.81 46.22
C LYS A 311 -5.38 -6.67 46.69
N THR A 312 -6.41 -6.32 45.91
CA THR A 312 -7.33 -5.23 46.25
C THR A 312 -8.06 -5.52 47.55
N ARG A 313 -8.57 -6.75 47.75
CA ARG A 313 -9.26 -7.13 49.00
C ARG A 313 -8.35 -7.02 50.22
N CYS A 314 -7.12 -7.53 50.13
CA CYS A 314 -6.14 -7.47 51.22
C CYS A 314 -5.74 -6.01 51.52
N ALA A 315 -5.47 -5.19 50.49
CA ALA A 315 -5.13 -3.79 50.64
C ALA A 315 -6.29 -2.96 51.24
N SER A 316 -7.53 -3.18 50.80
CA SER A 316 -8.70 -2.51 51.36
C SER A 316 -8.95 -2.91 52.82
N LYS A 317 -8.76 -4.19 53.17
CA LYS A 317 -8.87 -4.66 54.56
C LYS A 317 -7.80 -3.99 55.45
N LEU A 318 -6.54 -4.02 55.02
CA LEU A 318 -5.43 -3.39 55.73
C LEU A 318 -5.67 -1.89 55.92
N HIS A 319 -6.11 -1.19 54.86
CA HIS A 319 -6.41 0.24 54.95
C HIS A 319 -7.55 0.53 55.95
N ARG A 320 -8.66 -0.22 55.90
CA ARG A 320 -9.78 -0.02 56.84
C ARG A 320 -9.35 -0.24 58.28
N ASN A 321 -8.54 -1.26 58.53
CA ASN A 321 -8.05 -1.59 59.86
C ASN A 321 -7.02 -0.56 60.36
N ARG A 322 -6.11 -0.08 59.50
CA ARG A 322 -5.21 1.04 59.81
C ARG A 322 -5.97 2.30 60.21
N ALA A 323 -7.04 2.65 59.49
CA ALA A 323 -7.87 3.80 59.81
C ALA A 323 -8.63 3.67 61.15
N ARG A 324 -8.83 2.44 61.64
CA ARG A 324 -9.47 2.13 62.92
C ARG A 324 -8.47 1.86 64.06
N GLY A 325 -7.16 1.90 63.79
CA GLY A 325 -6.13 1.51 64.77
C GLY A 325 -6.08 0.01 65.10
N GLN A 326 -6.69 -0.86 64.28
CA GLN A 326 -6.91 -2.30 64.55
C GLN A 326 -6.20 -3.21 63.53
N TYR A 327 -4.97 -2.88 63.11
CA TYR A 327 -4.23 -3.68 62.13
C TYR A 327 -3.21 -4.62 62.81
N SER A 328 -2.85 -5.72 62.15
CA SER A 328 -1.81 -6.66 62.62
C SER A 328 -0.69 -6.84 61.60
N ALA A 329 0.50 -7.27 62.05
CA ALA A 329 1.64 -7.58 61.19
C ALA A 329 1.30 -8.66 60.13
N ILE A 330 0.47 -9.63 60.49
CA ILE A 330 -0.01 -10.70 59.59
C ILE A 330 -0.82 -10.14 58.42
N GLU A 331 -1.66 -9.12 58.67
CA GLU A 331 -2.45 -8.49 57.60
C GLU A 331 -1.59 -7.68 56.63
N GLU A 332 -0.51 -7.09 57.13
CA GLU A 332 0.48 -6.38 56.31
C GLU A 332 1.28 -7.36 55.44
N GLU A 333 1.78 -8.45 56.02
CA GLU A 333 2.47 -9.52 55.30
C GLU A 333 1.57 -10.18 54.24
N THR A 334 0.30 -10.40 54.56
CA THR A 334 -0.70 -10.92 53.60
C THR A 334 -0.89 -9.97 52.42
N ALA A 335 -0.97 -8.66 52.67
CA ALA A 335 -1.10 -7.66 51.60
C ALA A 335 0.17 -7.56 50.73
N ILE A 336 1.36 -7.68 51.34
CA ILE A 336 2.65 -7.72 50.63
C ILE A 336 2.71 -8.96 49.73
N THR A 337 2.37 -10.12 50.27
CA THR A 337 2.35 -11.40 49.54
C THR A 337 1.37 -11.37 48.37
N ALA A 338 0.16 -10.88 48.59
CA ALA A 338 -0.84 -10.72 47.53
C ALA A 338 -0.38 -9.75 46.42
N ASN A 339 0.33 -8.67 46.78
CA ASN A 339 0.92 -7.75 45.81
C ASN A 339 2.08 -8.39 45.02
N SER A 340 2.91 -9.21 45.67
CA SER A 340 3.99 -9.97 45.02
C SER A 340 3.43 -10.98 44.01
N ALA A 341 2.42 -11.76 44.42
CA ALA A 341 1.72 -12.71 43.54
C ALA A 341 1.10 -12.02 42.31
N TYR A 342 0.50 -10.83 42.49
CA TYR A 342 -0.01 -10.04 41.37
C TYR A 342 1.10 -9.55 40.42
N LYS A 343 2.26 -9.13 40.94
CA LYS A 343 3.41 -8.74 40.11
C LYS A 343 3.92 -9.91 39.27
N GLU A 344 4.04 -11.10 39.85
CA GLU A 344 4.45 -12.30 39.11
C GLU A 344 3.41 -12.72 38.07
N ALA A 345 2.11 -12.68 38.38
CA ALA A 345 1.07 -12.95 37.40
C ALA A 345 1.08 -11.96 36.21
N ARG A 346 1.31 -10.66 36.46
CA ARG A 346 1.51 -9.65 35.39
C ARG A 346 2.73 -9.95 34.53
N LYS A 347 3.83 -10.40 35.14
CA LYS A 347 5.06 -10.78 34.44
C LYS A 347 4.82 -12.00 33.56
N GLY A 348 4.15 -13.04 34.08
CA GLY A 348 3.75 -14.24 33.33
C GLY A 348 2.90 -13.89 32.10
N LEU A 349 1.85 -13.09 32.27
CA LEU A 349 1.01 -12.61 31.17
C LEU A 349 1.82 -11.85 30.11
N LYS A 350 2.73 -10.97 30.53
CA LYS A 350 3.59 -10.20 29.61
C LYS A 350 4.52 -11.11 28.80
N ILE A 351 5.11 -12.14 29.43
CA ILE A 351 5.98 -13.11 28.78
C ILE A 351 5.19 -13.94 27.76
N ALA A 352 4.02 -14.46 28.15
CA ALA A 352 3.15 -15.24 27.26
C ALA A 352 2.74 -14.46 26.00
N ILE A 353 2.35 -13.18 26.16
CA ILE A 353 2.03 -12.29 25.02
C ILE A 353 3.26 -12.09 24.12
N ALA A 354 4.44 -11.86 24.69
CA ALA A 354 5.66 -11.65 23.92
C ALA A 354 6.08 -12.91 23.13
N GLN A 355 5.99 -14.09 23.76
CA GLN A 355 6.33 -15.36 23.13
C GLN A 355 5.36 -15.72 22.01
N SER A 356 4.05 -15.60 22.24
CA SER A 356 3.03 -15.84 21.21
C SER A 356 3.25 -14.93 19.99
N LYS A 357 3.47 -13.63 20.21
CA LYS A 357 3.78 -12.68 19.11
C LYS A 357 5.02 -13.07 18.31
N LYS A 358 6.06 -13.57 18.97
CA LYS A 358 7.28 -14.04 18.32
C LYS A 358 7.00 -15.28 17.47
N ASN A 359 6.25 -16.26 18.01
CA ASN A 359 5.87 -17.48 17.29
C ASN A 359 5.03 -17.16 16.05
N CYS A 360 3.96 -16.36 16.19
CA CYS A 360 3.12 -15.95 15.07
C CYS A 360 3.91 -15.17 14.01
N TRP A 361 4.92 -14.37 14.42
CA TRP A 361 5.77 -13.68 13.48
C TRP A 361 6.67 -14.64 12.69
N ASN A 362 7.25 -15.64 13.35
CA ASN A 362 8.07 -16.67 12.68
C ASN A 362 7.23 -17.49 11.69
N GLU A 363 6.05 -17.97 12.11
CA GLU A 363 5.10 -18.67 11.23
C GLU A 363 4.74 -17.81 10.01
N LEU A 364 4.53 -16.50 10.21
CA LEU A 364 4.26 -15.57 9.13
C LEU A 364 5.45 -15.45 8.16
N LEU A 365 6.69 -15.43 8.66
CA LEU A 365 7.89 -15.38 7.82
C LEU A 365 8.09 -16.67 7.02
N GLU A 366 7.79 -17.84 7.59
CA GLU A 366 7.88 -19.13 6.90
C GLU A 366 6.98 -19.18 5.66
N THR A 367 5.82 -18.51 5.70
CA THR A 367 4.93 -18.43 4.52
C THR A 367 5.54 -17.70 3.32
N ILE A 368 6.56 -16.84 3.53
CA ILE A 368 7.20 -16.06 2.45
C ILE A 368 7.91 -16.98 1.46
N ASP A 369 8.47 -18.11 1.92
CA ASP A 369 9.20 -19.00 1.02
C ASP A 369 8.29 -19.68 -0.01
N ASN A 370 7.02 -19.91 0.36
CA ASN A 370 5.98 -20.48 -0.48
C ASN A 370 5.24 -19.42 -1.30
N ASP A 371 4.86 -18.29 -0.69
CA ASP A 371 4.19 -17.18 -1.36
C ASP A 371 4.80 -15.82 -0.97
N PRO A 372 5.84 -15.37 -1.71
CA PRO A 372 6.51 -14.09 -1.46
C PRO A 372 5.59 -12.88 -1.55
N TRP A 373 4.49 -12.98 -2.30
CA TRP A 373 3.51 -11.92 -2.52
C TRP A 373 2.25 -12.07 -1.65
N GLY A 374 2.30 -13.01 -0.70
CA GLY A 374 1.19 -13.40 0.16
C GLY A 374 0.88 -12.40 1.27
N LYS A 375 0.32 -12.91 2.37
CA LYS A 375 -0.08 -12.10 3.53
C LYS A 375 1.04 -11.20 4.08
N PRO A 376 2.30 -11.65 4.25
CA PRO A 376 3.37 -10.82 4.80
C PRO A 376 3.67 -9.59 3.95
N TYR A 377 3.81 -9.77 2.64
CA TYR A 377 4.01 -8.67 1.69
C TYR A 377 2.83 -7.72 1.68
N LYS A 378 1.59 -8.23 1.62
CA LYS A 378 0.38 -7.41 1.63
C LYS A 378 0.25 -6.57 2.90
N LEU A 379 0.67 -7.10 4.07
CA LEU A 379 0.69 -6.35 5.33
C LEU A 379 1.66 -5.17 5.30
N VAL A 380 2.87 -5.37 4.77
CA VAL A 380 3.87 -4.30 4.61
C VAL A 380 3.41 -3.29 3.55
N ALA A 381 2.97 -3.76 2.39
CA ALA A 381 2.48 -2.92 1.30
C ALA A 381 1.26 -2.08 1.70
N ARG A 382 0.33 -2.64 2.50
CA ARG A 382 -0.84 -1.92 3.00
C ARG A 382 -0.44 -0.76 3.92
N ARG A 383 0.59 -0.92 4.77
CA ARG A 383 1.11 0.18 5.60
C ARG A 383 1.65 1.35 4.75
N LEU A 384 2.12 1.07 3.54
CA LEU A 384 2.61 2.08 2.60
C LEU A 384 1.51 2.70 1.73
N ARG A 385 0.39 1.99 1.49
CA ARG A 385 -0.67 2.40 0.55
C ARG A 385 -1.85 3.14 1.17
N GLY A 386 -1.87 3.35 2.49
CA GLY A 386 -3.03 3.91 3.17
C GLY A 386 -4.27 3.00 3.11
N PRO A 387 -5.28 3.19 3.97
CA PRO A 387 -6.53 2.46 3.89
C PRO A 387 -7.38 2.97 2.70
N PRO A 388 -8.25 2.12 2.11
CA PRO A 388 -9.31 2.61 1.25
C PRO A 388 -10.26 3.50 2.05
N ALA A 389 -10.57 4.68 1.52
CA ALA A 389 -11.26 5.74 2.26
C ALA A 389 -12.77 5.51 2.44
N THR A 390 -13.42 4.78 1.53
CA THR A 390 -14.89 4.81 1.38
C THR A 390 -15.67 4.17 2.50
N SER A 391 -15.08 3.24 3.26
CA SER A 391 -15.85 2.48 4.25
C SER A 391 -16.28 3.30 5.46
N ASN A 392 -15.67 4.47 5.68
CA ASN A 392 -15.87 5.30 6.86
C ASN A 392 -16.36 6.72 6.53
N MET A 393 -16.67 7.00 5.26
CA MET A 393 -17.12 8.33 4.82
C MET A 393 -18.63 8.49 5.02
N GLU A 394 -19.04 9.70 5.39
CA GLU A 394 -20.44 10.09 5.49
C GLU A 394 -21.14 10.07 4.12
N LEU A 395 -22.43 9.70 4.11
CA LEU A 395 -23.28 9.61 2.91
C LEU A 395 -23.23 10.88 2.05
N GLU A 396 -23.44 12.06 2.65
CA GLU A 396 -23.47 13.34 1.93
C GLU A 396 -22.10 13.70 1.33
N SER A 397 -21.01 13.31 2.00
CA SER A 397 -19.67 13.47 1.44
C SER A 397 -19.46 12.56 0.22
N VAL A 398 -19.94 11.32 0.28
CA VAL A 398 -19.87 10.39 -0.86
C VAL A 398 -20.70 10.92 -2.03
N ARG A 399 -21.92 11.42 -1.79
CA ARG A 399 -22.79 12.01 -2.84
C ARG A 399 -22.13 13.18 -3.57
N ARG A 400 -21.63 14.17 -2.83
CA ARG A 400 -20.91 15.33 -3.41
C ARG A 400 -19.71 14.91 -4.25
N ILE A 401 -18.96 13.91 -3.78
CA ILE A 401 -17.82 13.36 -4.52
C ILE A 401 -18.27 12.69 -5.81
N THR A 402 -19.30 11.84 -5.76
CA THR A 402 -19.80 11.14 -6.94
C THR A 402 -20.41 12.10 -7.96
N GLU A 403 -21.18 13.10 -7.53
CA GLU A 403 -21.76 14.12 -8.42
C GLU A 403 -20.69 14.93 -9.15
N THR A 404 -19.59 15.26 -8.48
CA THR A 404 -18.47 15.98 -9.09
C THR A 404 -17.66 15.09 -10.06
N LEU A 405 -17.51 13.81 -9.73
CA LEU A 405 -16.73 12.85 -10.52
C LEU A 405 -17.50 12.25 -11.71
N PHE A 406 -18.83 12.35 -11.70
CA PHE A 406 -19.71 11.88 -12.77
C PHE A 406 -20.63 13.05 -13.19
N PRO A 407 -20.10 14.01 -13.96
CA PRO A 407 -20.87 15.17 -14.37
C PRO A 407 -22.08 14.77 -15.23
N VAL A 408 -23.17 15.51 -15.09
CA VAL A 408 -24.36 15.33 -15.93
C VAL A 408 -24.16 16.07 -17.25
N HIS A 409 -24.29 15.36 -18.37
CA HIS A 409 -24.22 15.90 -19.72
C HIS A 409 -25.57 15.75 -20.43
N PRO A 410 -25.83 16.53 -21.49
CA PRO A 410 -26.98 16.31 -22.34
C PRO A 410 -27.05 14.86 -22.85
N PRO A 411 -28.25 14.29 -23.03
CA PRO A 411 -28.41 12.95 -23.58
C PRO A 411 -27.69 12.82 -24.93
N MET A 412 -27.10 11.65 -25.18
CA MET A 412 -26.53 11.34 -26.49
C MET A 412 -27.63 11.34 -27.55
N THR A 413 -27.35 11.93 -28.70
CA THR A 413 -28.28 11.92 -29.83
C THR A 413 -28.28 10.52 -30.44
N MET A 414 -29.38 9.80 -30.29
CA MET A 414 -29.53 8.48 -30.90
C MET A 414 -29.74 8.65 -32.41
N GLN A 415 -28.82 8.09 -33.20
CA GLN A 415 -28.95 8.02 -34.65
C GLN A 415 -29.58 6.68 -35.04
N THR A 416 -30.45 6.69 -36.05
CA THR A 416 -30.91 5.46 -36.71
C THR A 416 -29.79 4.98 -37.62
N LEU A 417 -29.09 3.93 -37.20
CA LEU A 417 -28.00 3.34 -37.97
C LEU A 417 -28.54 2.12 -38.74
N GLU A 418 -28.82 2.29 -40.03
CA GLU A 418 -29.15 1.17 -40.91
C GLU A 418 -27.91 0.32 -41.14
N VAL A 419 -27.99 -0.96 -40.74
CA VAL A 419 -26.91 -1.92 -40.90
C VAL A 419 -27.24 -2.80 -42.10
N ASN A 420 -26.65 -2.46 -43.26
CA ASN A 420 -26.83 -3.21 -44.50
C ASN A 420 -25.88 -4.42 -44.63
N GLU A 421 -24.94 -4.55 -43.69
CA GLU A 421 -23.91 -5.58 -43.70
C GLU A 421 -24.08 -6.54 -42.51
N THR A 422 -24.02 -7.85 -42.76
CA THR A 422 -24.00 -8.82 -41.68
C THR A 422 -22.66 -8.75 -40.95
N PRO A 423 -22.62 -8.50 -39.63
CA PRO A 423 -21.36 -8.42 -38.91
C PRO A 423 -20.65 -9.78 -38.95
N PRO A 424 -19.32 -9.80 -39.16
CA PRO A 424 -18.55 -11.04 -39.07
C PRO A 424 -18.79 -11.71 -37.71
N PRO A 425 -19.05 -13.01 -37.62
CA PRO A 425 -19.11 -13.70 -36.33
C PRO A 425 -17.71 -13.77 -35.69
N PHE A 426 -17.64 -13.77 -34.37
CA PHE A 426 -16.43 -14.14 -33.65
C PHE A 426 -16.18 -15.64 -33.79
N THR A 427 -14.91 -16.01 -33.71
CA THR A 427 -14.39 -17.38 -33.69
C THR A 427 -14.09 -17.83 -32.26
N THR A 428 -14.06 -19.14 -32.03
CA THR A 428 -13.64 -19.70 -30.73
C THR A 428 -12.24 -19.22 -30.33
N GLU A 429 -11.34 -19.06 -31.30
CA GLU A 429 -9.96 -18.64 -31.06
C GLU A 429 -9.83 -17.18 -30.59
N GLU A 430 -10.66 -16.28 -31.12
CA GLU A 430 -10.76 -14.91 -30.61
C GLU A 430 -11.24 -14.90 -29.14
N VAL A 431 -12.25 -15.72 -28.82
CA VAL A 431 -12.78 -15.85 -27.45
C VAL A 431 -11.72 -16.46 -26.51
N ASN A 432 -10.99 -17.49 -26.95
CA ASN A 432 -9.89 -18.09 -26.20
C ASN A 432 -8.87 -17.02 -25.76
N LYS A 433 -8.38 -16.23 -26.72
CA LYS A 433 -7.40 -15.16 -26.46
C LYS A 433 -7.96 -14.10 -25.49
N ALA A 434 -9.23 -13.74 -25.62
CA ALA A 434 -9.88 -12.77 -24.73
C ALA A 434 -10.02 -13.30 -23.29
N VAL A 435 -10.45 -14.55 -23.13
CA VAL A 435 -10.62 -15.20 -21.82
C VAL A 435 -9.28 -15.40 -21.12
N GLU A 436 -8.25 -15.87 -21.82
CA GLU A 436 -6.91 -16.02 -21.25
C GLU A 436 -6.32 -14.70 -20.75
N ARG A 437 -6.54 -13.61 -21.49
CA ARG A 437 -6.10 -12.27 -21.11
C ARG A 437 -6.78 -11.83 -19.81
N ILE A 438 -8.06 -12.14 -19.63
CA ILE A 438 -8.81 -11.82 -18.41
C ILE A 438 -8.38 -12.70 -17.22
N LYS A 439 -8.18 -14.01 -17.43
CA LYS A 439 -7.66 -14.94 -16.40
C LYS A 439 -6.33 -14.45 -15.84
N ARG A 440 -5.39 -14.08 -16.71
CA ARG A 440 -4.05 -13.58 -16.34
C ARG A 440 -4.10 -12.31 -15.49
N LYS A 441 -5.07 -11.42 -15.74
CA LYS A 441 -5.20 -10.18 -14.97
C LYS A 441 -5.80 -10.37 -13.58
N ASN A 442 -6.55 -11.46 -13.34
CA ASN A 442 -7.16 -11.82 -12.06
C ASN A 442 -7.84 -10.63 -11.34
N THR A 443 -8.65 -9.85 -12.08
CA THR A 443 -9.25 -8.61 -11.58
C THR A 443 -10.41 -8.89 -10.63
N ALA A 444 -10.69 -7.93 -9.73
CA ALA A 444 -11.89 -7.96 -8.90
C ALA A 444 -13.16 -8.05 -9.79
N PRO A 445 -14.17 -8.85 -9.38
CA PRO A 445 -15.40 -9.01 -10.15
C PRO A 445 -16.32 -7.79 -10.04
N GLY A 446 -17.31 -7.73 -10.93
CA GLY A 446 -18.38 -6.74 -10.89
C GLY A 446 -19.45 -7.06 -9.84
N MET A 447 -20.67 -6.59 -10.08
CA MET A 447 -21.80 -6.79 -9.16
C MET A 447 -22.25 -8.25 -9.03
N ASP A 448 -22.03 -9.06 -10.07
CA ASP A 448 -22.35 -10.49 -10.12
C ASP A 448 -21.38 -11.37 -9.32
N ASN A 449 -20.25 -10.82 -8.86
CA ASN A 449 -19.18 -11.52 -8.17
C ASN A 449 -18.54 -12.69 -8.95
N ILE A 450 -18.76 -12.76 -10.27
CA ILE A 450 -18.13 -13.78 -11.15
C ILE A 450 -16.77 -13.24 -11.59
N ASN A 451 -15.70 -13.99 -11.32
CA ASN A 451 -14.33 -13.57 -11.61
C ASN A 451 -13.74 -14.27 -12.85
N GLY A 452 -12.57 -13.78 -13.31
CA GLY A 452 -11.91 -14.29 -14.51
C GLY A 452 -11.47 -15.76 -14.44
N LYS A 453 -11.26 -16.32 -13.23
CA LYS A 453 -10.95 -17.75 -13.07
C LYS A 453 -12.18 -18.61 -13.38
N ILE A 454 -13.35 -18.24 -12.87
CA ILE A 454 -14.61 -18.94 -13.14
C ILE A 454 -14.88 -18.93 -14.65
N ILE A 455 -14.82 -17.75 -15.29
CA ILE A 455 -15.04 -17.63 -16.74
C ILE A 455 -14.04 -18.47 -17.54
N SER A 456 -12.78 -18.54 -17.11
CA SER A 456 -11.78 -19.38 -17.78
C SER A 456 -12.14 -20.86 -17.74
N VAL A 457 -12.62 -21.37 -16.60
CA VAL A 457 -12.95 -22.80 -16.46
C VAL A 457 -14.25 -23.11 -17.21
N VAL A 458 -15.24 -22.23 -17.10
CA VAL A 458 -16.49 -22.34 -17.85
C VAL A 458 -16.24 -22.38 -19.36
N HIS A 459 -15.39 -21.49 -19.87
CA HIS A 459 -15.03 -21.46 -21.29
C HIS A 459 -14.23 -22.70 -21.73
N GLN A 460 -13.37 -23.22 -20.85
CA GLN A 460 -12.60 -24.44 -21.12
C GLN A 460 -13.53 -25.66 -21.26
N VAL A 461 -14.57 -25.74 -20.41
CA VAL A 461 -15.52 -26.86 -20.40
C VAL A 461 -16.58 -26.73 -21.50
N CYS A 462 -17.12 -25.53 -21.73
CA CYS A 462 -18.18 -25.29 -22.69
C CYS A 462 -17.91 -24.01 -23.53
N PRO A 463 -16.97 -24.06 -24.50
CA PRO A 463 -16.59 -22.89 -25.29
C PRO A 463 -17.74 -22.28 -26.10
N SER A 464 -18.67 -23.12 -26.57
CA SER A 464 -19.80 -22.73 -27.40
C SER A 464 -20.79 -21.81 -26.69
N MET A 465 -20.88 -21.90 -25.36
CA MET A 465 -21.80 -21.10 -24.55
C MET A 465 -21.49 -19.60 -24.64
N LEU A 466 -20.23 -19.22 -24.42
CA LEU A 466 -19.81 -17.81 -24.52
C LEU A 466 -19.80 -17.34 -25.98
N LEU A 467 -19.31 -18.18 -26.90
CA LEU A 467 -19.23 -17.87 -28.32
C LEU A 467 -20.60 -17.54 -28.92
N GLY A 468 -21.60 -18.39 -28.69
CA GLY A 468 -22.96 -18.19 -29.21
C GLY A 468 -23.61 -16.91 -28.68
N MET A 469 -23.42 -16.62 -27.39
CA MET A 469 -23.90 -15.38 -26.77
C MET A 469 -23.24 -14.14 -27.37
N PHE A 470 -21.91 -14.12 -27.53
CA PHE A 470 -21.21 -12.98 -28.13
C PHE A 470 -21.58 -12.76 -29.60
N ASN A 471 -21.76 -13.84 -30.37
CA ASN A 471 -22.20 -13.77 -31.76
C ASN A 471 -23.62 -13.23 -31.89
N GLN A 472 -24.51 -13.54 -30.95
CA GLN A 472 -25.84 -12.91 -30.90
C GLN A 472 -25.74 -11.41 -30.59
N CYS A 473 -24.92 -11.03 -29.60
CA CYS A 473 -24.74 -9.62 -29.20
C CYS A 473 -24.24 -8.75 -30.35
N ILE A 474 -23.21 -9.21 -31.10
CA ILE A 474 -22.67 -8.45 -32.24
C ILE A 474 -23.64 -8.40 -33.42
N LYS A 475 -24.40 -9.48 -33.66
CA LYS A 475 -25.43 -9.55 -34.72
C LYS A 475 -26.56 -8.56 -34.49
N GLU A 476 -27.05 -8.48 -33.25
CA GLU A 476 -28.14 -7.57 -32.89
C GLU A 476 -27.66 -6.13 -32.59
N GLY A 477 -26.35 -5.94 -32.39
CA GLY A 477 -25.78 -4.65 -32.02
C GLY A 477 -26.12 -4.23 -30.59
N VAL A 478 -26.24 -5.21 -29.66
CA VAL A 478 -26.74 -5.00 -28.29
C VAL A 478 -25.67 -5.36 -27.26
N ILE A 479 -25.54 -4.51 -26.23
CA ILE A 479 -24.80 -4.77 -25.00
C ILE A 479 -25.81 -5.09 -23.89
N PRO A 480 -25.79 -6.31 -23.36
CA PRO A 480 -26.67 -6.71 -22.27
C PRO A 480 -26.69 -5.74 -21.10
N SER A 481 -27.88 -5.46 -20.56
CA SER A 481 -28.11 -4.48 -19.48
C SER A 481 -27.25 -4.75 -18.24
N GLY A 482 -27.07 -6.03 -17.89
CA GLY A 482 -26.22 -6.47 -16.78
C GLY A 482 -24.74 -6.07 -16.93
N TRP A 483 -24.26 -5.85 -18.15
CA TRP A 483 -22.88 -5.42 -18.44
C TRP A 483 -22.71 -3.89 -18.42
N LYS A 484 -23.83 -3.15 -18.48
CA LYS A 484 -23.88 -1.67 -18.46
C LYS A 484 -23.91 -1.09 -17.04
N ARG A 485 -24.04 -1.94 -16.02
CA ARG A 485 -24.01 -1.58 -14.59
C ARG A 485 -22.59 -1.67 -14.01
N ALA A 486 -22.20 -0.67 -13.23
CA ALA A 486 -20.88 -0.62 -12.59
C ALA A 486 -20.97 -0.47 -11.06
N ARG A 487 -20.14 -1.23 -10.33
CA ARG A 487 -19.86 -0.94 -8.91
C ARG A 487 -18.65 0.00 -8.80
N VAL A 488 -18.85 1.21 -8.30
CA VAL A 488 -17.82 2.26 -8.20
C VAL A 488 -17.12 2.17 -6.85
N ILE A 489 -15.79 2.06 -6.88
CA ILE A 489 -14.91 2.10 -5.72
C ILE A 489 -14.04 3.36 -5.78
N LEU A 490 -14.13 4.23 -4.77
CA LEU A 490 -13.29 5.44 -4.71
C LEU A 490 -11.93 5.10 -4.08
N LEU A 491 -10.87 5.24 -4.88
CA LEU A 491 -9.49 5.09 -4.41
C LEU A 491 -8.88 6.45 -4.11
N LYS A 492 -8.34 6.63 -2.89
CA LYS A 492 -7.70 7.88 -2.47
C LYS A 492 -6.37 8.09 -3.21
N LYS A 493 -6.15 9.31 -3.70
CA LYS A 493 -4.92 9.79 -4.35
C LYS A 493 -3.95 10.29 -3.28
N GLY A 494 -3.05 9.43 -2.82
CA GLY A 494 -1.97 9.81 -1.90
C GLY A 494 -2.49 10.45 -0.60
N ASN A 495 -1.79 11.47 -0.10
CA ASN A 495 -2.08 12.13 1.18
C ASN A 495 -2.99 13.36 1.05
N LYS A 496 -3.77 13.47 -0.04
CA LYS A 496 -4.69 14.62 -0.22
C LYS A 496 -5.79 14.65 0.87
N PRO A 497 -6.39 15.82 1.16
CA PRO A 497 -7.45 15.96 2.16
C PRO A 497 -8.62 15.01 1.89
N ASP A 498 -9.19 14.46 2.96
CA ASP A 498 -10.40 13.65 2.87
C ASP A 498 -11.63 14.53 2.58
N GLY A 499 -12.60 13.98 1.86
CA GLY A 499 -13.86 14.68 1.53
C GLY A 499 -13.83 15.54 0.26
N GLU A 500 -12.66 15.83 -0.31
CA GLU A 500 -12.55 16.57 -1.59
C GLU A 500 -12.67 15.63 -2.81
N PRO A 501 -13.52 15.92 -3.81
CA PRO A 501 -13.66 15.08 -5.00
C PRO A 501 -12.33 14.86 -5.76
N ALA A 502 -11.49 15.90 -5.84
CA ALA A 502 -10.20 15.83 -6.51
C ALA A 502 -9.22 14.82 -5.87
N SER A 503 -9.46 14.42 -4.62
CA SER A 503 -8.69 13.43 -3.86
C SER A 503 -8.97 11.99 -4.23
N TYR A 504 -10.01 11.70 -5.02
CA TYR A 504 -10.44 10.32 -5.31
C TYR A 504 -10.33 9.96 -6.80
N ARG A 505 -10.12 8.67 -7.07
CA ARG A 505 -10.26 8.03 -8.40
C ARG A 505 -11.45 7.07 -8.34
N PRO A 506 -12.52 7.27 -9.13
CA PRO A 506 -13.63 6.34 -9.18
C PRO A 506 -13.27 5.16 -10.09
N ILE A 507 -13.07 3.98 -9.52
CA ILE A 507 -12.81 2.75 -10.28
C ILE A 507 -14.14 2.02 -10.50
N CYS A 508 -14.48 1.76 -11.74
CA CYS A 508 -15.68 1.03 -12.14
C CYS A 508 -15.39 -0.47 -12.25
N LEU A 509 -15.91 -1.24 -11.29
CA LEU A 509 -15.91 -2.70 -11.36
C LEU A 509 -17.07 -3.16 -12.25
N LEU A 510 -16.74 -3.44 -13.51
CA LEU A 510 -17.68 -3.94 -14.53
C LEU A 510 -17.77 -5.47 -14.55
N ASN A 511 -18.85 -5.97 -15.16
CA ASN A 511 -19.07 -7.39 -15.42
C ASN A 511 -17.89 -8.04 -16.17
N VAL A 512 -17.41 -9.19 -15.70
CA VAL A 512 -16.23 -9.86 -16.30
C VAL A 512 -16.54 -10.46 -17.66
N VAL A 513 -17.74 -11.03 -17.87
CA VAL A 513 -18.19 -11.52 -19.19
C VAL A 513 -18.29 -10.36 -20.17
N GLY A 514 -18.86 -9.23 -19.74
CA GLY A 514 -18.88 -8.00 -20.54
C GLY A 514 -17.47 -7.52 -20.94
N LYS A 515 -16.47 -7.64 -20.06
CA LYS A 515 -15.07 -7.34 -20.39
C LYS A 515 -14.47 -8.29 -21.43
N VAL A 516 -14.91 -9.55 -21.49
CA VAL A 516 -14.51 -10.48 -22.57
C VAL A 516 -15.05 -9.93 -23.89
N PHE A 517 -16.34 -9.54 -23.93
CA PHE A 517 -16.95 -8.94 -25.11
C PHE A 517 -16.25 -7.64 -25.53
N GLU A 518 -15.99 -6.73 -24.60
CA GLU A 518 -15.21 -5.50 -24.88
C GLU A 518 -13.83 -5.81 -25.44
N SER A 519 -13.17 -6.90 -25.01
CA SER A 519 -11.86 -7.29 -25.56
C SER A 519 -11.96 -7.70 -27.03
N LEU A 520 -13.07 -8.34 -27.43
CA LEU A 520 -13.34 -8.70 -28.82
C LEU A 520 -13.64 -7.45 -29.67
N LEU A 521 -14.45 -6.52 -29.15
CA LEU A 521 -14.72 -5.24 -29.81
C LEU A 521 -13.46 -4.39 -30.00
N VAL A 522 -12.58 -4.36 -28.98
CA VAL A 522 -11.28 -3.67 -29.06
C VAL A 522 -10.42 -4.25 -30.18
N ALA A 523 -10.39 -5.58 -30.33
CA ALA A 523 -9.60 -6.21 -31.39
C ALA A 523 -10.07 -5.73 -32.78
N ARG A 524 -11.38 -5.74 -33.02
CA ARG A 524 -11.96 -5.30 -34.31
C ARG A 524 -11.77 -3.81 -34.57
N LEU A 525 -12.06 -2.97 -33.57
CA LEU A 525 -11.93 -1.52 -33.73
C LEU A 525 -10.46 -1.12 -33.95
N HIS A 526 -9.53 -1.77 -33.23
CA HIS A 526 -8.11 -1.51 -33.41
C HIS A 526 -7.60 -1.95 -34.79
N GLU A 527 -8.07 -3.09 -35.31
CA GLU A 527 -7.75 -3.53 -36.67
C GLU A 527 -8.26 -2.54 -37.72
N HIS A 528 -9.51 -2.09 -37.59
CA HIS A 528 -10.09 -1.07 -38.46
C HIS A 528 -9.31 0.24 -38.45
N ILE A 529 -9.03 0.79 -37.26
CA ILE A 529 -8.25 2.04 -37.12
C ILE A 529 -6.85 1.88 -37.71
N ALA A 530 -6.19 0.74 -37.49
CA ALA A 530 -4.86 0.47 -38.05
C ALA A 530 -4.89 0.42 -39.59
N GLY A 531 -5.92 -0.17 -40.19
CA GLY A 531 -6.13 -0.21 -41.64
C GLY A 531 -6.33 1.17 -42.28
N ARG A 532 -6.70 2.18 -41.50
CA ARG A 532 -6.95 3.57 -41.94
C ARG A 532 -5.81 4.55 -41.61
N GLY A 533 -4.62 4.04 -41.29
CA GLY A 533 -3.44 4.86 -41.00
C GLY A 533 -3.15 5.05 -39.50
N GLY A 534 -4.04 4.56 -38.63
CA GLY A 534 -3.84 4.58 -37.18
C GLY A 534 -4.16 5.93 -36.53
N LEU A 535 -3.96 5.99 -35.21
CA LEU A 535 -4.02 7.23 -34.43
C LEU A 535 -2.73 8.05 -34.62
N SER A 536 -2.73 9.30 -34.16
CA SER A 536 -1.57 10.18 -34.16
C SER A 536 -0.33 9.49 -33.58
N ARG A 537 0.79 9.62 -34.29
CA ARG A 537 2.11 9.10 -33.83
C ARG A 537 2.61 9.76 -32.55
N ASN A 538 1.97 10.85 -32.14
CA ASN A 538 2.26 11.56 -30.90
C ASN A 538 1.42 11.06 -29.71
N GLN A 539 0.56 10.04 -29.88
CA GLN A 539 -0.17 9.39 -28.79
C GLN A 539 0.58 8.15 -28.27
N PHE A 540 1.17 8.27 -27.09
CA PHE A 540 1.95 7.21 -26.45
C PHE A 540 1.16 6.44 -25.39
N GLY A 541 0.12 7.04 -24.80
CA GLY A 541 -0.68 6.44 -23.75
C GLY A 541 -1.66 5.43 -24.33
N PHE A 542 -1.77 4.26 -23.70
CA PHE A 542 -2.65 3.15 -24.14
C PHE A 542 -2.42 2.64 -25.57
N THR A 543 -1.34 3.07 -26.24
CA THR A 543 -0.97 2.60 -27.58
C THR A 543 -0.10 1.36 -27.49
N LYS A 544 -0.40 0.35 -28.31
CA LYS A 544 0.35 -0.91 -28.34
C LYS A 544 1.82 -0.62 -28.63
N GLN A 545 2.72 -1.27 -27.88
CA GLN A 545 4.17 -1.10 -28.00
C GLN A 545 4.66 0.33 -27.76
N LEU A 546 3.93 1.25 -27.13
CA LEU A 546 4.48 2.53 -26.66
C LEU A 546 4.44 2.59 -25.13
N SER A 547 5.34 3.37 -24.55
CA SER A 547 5.57 3.46 -23.10
C SER A 547 5.86 4.89 -22.65
N THR A 548 5.92 5.11 -21.34
CA THR A 548 6.30 6.40 -20.76
C THR A 548 7.72 6.82 -21.18
N ASP A 549 8.64 5.85 -21.29
CA ASP A 549 10.02 6.10 -21.71
C ASP A 549 10.08 6.67 -23.14
N ASP A 550 9.19 6.22 -24.04
CA ASP A 550 9.13 6.74 -25.42
C ASP A 550 8.72 8.20 -25.46
N ALA A 551 7.68 8.56 -24.71
CA ALA A 551 7.19 9.94 -24.65
C ALA A 551 8.23 10.88 -24.04
N VAL A 552 8.92 10.45 -22.98
CA VAL A 552 10.00 11.24 -22.35
C VAL A 552 11.20 11.36 -23.28
N ARG A 553 11.64 10.28 -23.94
CA ARG A 553 12.74 10.37 -24.92
C ARG A 553 12.38 11.22 -26.13
N LYS A 554 11.13 11.18 -26.59
CA LYS A 554 10.65 12.07 -27.66
C LYS A 554 10.72 13.54 -27.25
N LEU A 555 10.34 13.85 -26.01
CA LEU A 555 10.51 15.19 -25.43
C LEU A 555 12.00 15.58 -25.40
N GLN A 556 12.86 14.74 -24.83
CA GLN A 556 14.30 15.00 -24.73
C GLN A 556 14.93 15.25 -26.10
N SER A 557 14.66 14.37 -27.08
CA SER A 557 15.21 14.53 -28.44
C SER A 557 14.73 15.83 -29.07
N THR A 558 13.45 16.19 -28.86
CA THR A 558 12.89 17.44 -29.40
C THR A 558 13.57 18.65 -28.78
N ILE A 559 13.73 18.69 -27.46
CA ILE A 559 14.43 19.77 -26.76
C ILE A 559 15.88 19.88 -27.25
N LEU A 560 16.63 18.78 -27.24
CA LEU A 560 18.04 18.75 -27.63
C LEU A 560 18.26 19.21 -29.07
N THR A 561 17.39 18.80 -30.01
CA THR A 561 17.45 19.26 -31.41
C THR A 561 17.23 20.77 -31.52
N GLU A 562 16.28 21.34 -30.78
CA GLU A 562 15.98 22.78 -30.87
C GLU A 562 17.05 23.65 -30.20
N ILE A 563 17.58 23.25 -29.03
CA ILE A 563 18.59 24.07 -28.31
C ILE A 563 19.98 23.97 -28.91
N ASN A 564 20.34 22.84 -29.53
CA ASN A 564 21.61 22.64 -30.22
C ASN A 564 21.57 23.07 -31.70
N PHE A 565 20.45 23.64 -32.14
CA PHE A 565 20.34 24.22 -33.47
C PHE A 565 21.39 25.34 -33.65
N PRO A 566 21.95 25.58 -34.86
CA PRO A 566 23.02 26.57 -35.05
C PRO A 566 22.72 27.98 -34.54
N SER A 567 21.44 28.40 -34.52
CA SER A 567 21.01 29.70 -33.98
C SER A 567 20.65 29.68 -32.47
N SER A 568 20.86 28.56 -31.78
CA SER A 568 20.59 28.34 -30.34
C SER A 568 19.22 28.86 -29.90
N LYS A 569 18.17 28.09 -30.19
CA LYS A 569 16.78 28.46 -29.84
C LYS A 569 16.48 28.25 -28.36
N PHE A 570 15.41 28.89 -27.89
CA PHE A 570 14.72 28.55 -26.67
C PHE A 570 13.64 27.51 -26.95
N CYS A 571 13.42 26.60 -26.00
CA CYS A 571 12.33 25.63 -26.07
C CYS A 571 11.56 25.66 -24.75
N VAL A 572 10.23 25.66 -24.78
CA VAL A 572 9.39 25.53 -23.60
C VAL A 572 8.56 24.24 -23.71
N ALA A 573 8.51 23.48 -22.62
CA ALA A 573 7.58 22.36 -22.48
C ALA A 573 6.53 22.71 -21.43
N ILE A 574 5.25 22.54 -21.77
CA ILE A 574 4.09 22.92 -20.95
C ILE A 574 3.19 21.70 -20.80
N SER A 575 3.06 21.19 -19.57
CA SER A 575 2.24 20.02 -19.25
C SER A 575 0.84 20.44 -18.88
N LEU A 576 -0.16 19.97 -19.63
CA LEU A 576 -1.58 20.21 -19.42
C LEU A 576 -2.23 18.98 -18.76
N ASP A 577 -3.02 19.20 -17.70
CA ASP A 577 -3.79 18.18 -16.99
C ASP A 577 -5.29 18.43 -17.20
N ILE A 578 -6.03 17.39 -17.61
CA ILE A 578 -7.49 17.47 -17.82
C ILE A 578 -8.23 17.09 -16.53
N LYS A 579 -9.19 17.93 -16.13
CA LYS A 579 -10.06 17.63 -14.99
C LYS A 579 -10.94 16.43 -15.30
N ASN A 580 -10.77 15.36 -14.51
CA ASN A 580 -11.65 14.19 -14.52
C ASN A 580 -11.83 13.54 -15.91
N ALA A 581 -10.79 13.59 -16.74
CA ALA A 581 -10.78 13.25 -18.17
C ALA A 581 -11.73 12.09 -18.58
N PHE A 582 -11.43 10.87 -18.12
CA PHE A 582 -12.17 9.66 -18.49
C PHE A 582 -13.67 9.72 -18.18
N ASN A 583 -14.10 10.43 -17.13
CA ASN A 583 -15.52 10.50 -16.77
C ASN A 583 -16.24 11.71 -17.39
N SER A 584 -15.52 12.61 -18.08
CA SER A 584 -16.08 13.87 -18.57
C SER A 584 -16.30 13.89 -20.09
N ILE A 585 -15.66 13.02 -20.87
CA ILE A 585 -15.80 13.06 -22.34
C ILE A 585 -17.24 12.77 -22.76
N GLY A 586 -17.84 13.64 -23.56
CA GLY A 586 -19.21 13.46 -24.07
C GLY A 586 -19.32 12.25 -25.00
N TRP A 587 -20.40 11.47 -24.89
CA TRP A 587 -20.61 10.32 -25.77
C TRP A 587 -20.80 10.72 -27.24
N ASN A 588 -21.40 11.88 -27.52
CA ASN A 588 -21.51 12.43 -28.87
C ASN A 588 -20.12 12.65 -29.50
N GLU A 589 -19.12 13.09 -28.73
CA GLU A 589 -17.74 13.27 -29.23
C GLU A 589 -17.09 11.94 -29.59
N VAL A 590 -17.35 10.89 -28.81
CA VAL A 590 -16.85 9.54 -29.13
C VAL A 590 -17.53 8.99 -30.39
N MET A 591 -18.84 9.18 -30.53
CA MET A 591 -19.59 8.74 -31.72
C MET A 591 -19.19 9.53 -32.97
N LEU A 592 -18.90 10.82 -32.83
CA LEU A 592 -18.34 11.65 -33.90
C LEU A 592 -16.97 11.12 -34.34
N ALA A 593 -16.08 10.83 -33.39
CA ALA A 593 -14.75 10.28 -33.69
C ALA A 593 -14.81 8.90 -34.37
N LEU A 594 -15.72 8.02 -33.94
CA LEU A 594 -16.01 6.75 -34.63
C LEU A 594 -16.49 6.97 -36.07
N SER A 595 -17.25 8.05 -36.30
CA SER A 595 -17.76 8.40 -37.62
C SER A 595 -16.68 8.96 -38.54
N GLN A 596 -15.82 9.84 -38.03
CA GLN A 596 -14.66 10.38 -38.72
C GLN A 596 -13.62 9.30 -39.06
N ALA A 597 -13.49 8.27 -38.21
CA ALA A 597 -12.65 7.11 -38.48
C ALA A 597 -13.29 6.09 -39.45
N GLU A 598 -14.44 6.42 -40.06
CA GLU A 598 -15.17 5.56 -40.99
C GLU A 598 -15.45 4.16 -40.41
N THR A 599 -15.74 4.08 -39.11
CA THR A 599 -15.97 2.80 -38.42
C THR A 599 -17.17 2.07 -39.03
N PRO A 600 -17.13 0.73 -39.20
CA PRO A 600 -18.25 -0.05 -39.72
C PRO A 600 -19.54 0.18 -38.93
N MET A 601 -20.67 0.22 -39.63
CA MET A 601 -21.97 0.55 -39.05
C MET A 601 -22.38 -0.41 -37.92
N TYR A 602 -22.05 -1.70 -38.05
CA TYR A 602 -22.33 -2.69 -37.01
C TYR A 602 -21.59 -2.37 -35.69
N LEU A 603 -20.33 -1.89 -35.74
CA LEU A 603 -19.59 -1.49 -34.54
C LEU A 603 -20.14 -0.19 -33.96
N LYS A 604 -20.47 0.80 -34.81
CA LYS A 604 -21.10 2.05 -34.35
C LYS A 604 -22.40 1.76 -33.60
N ARG A 605 -23.23 0.85 -34.10
CA ARG A 605 -24.47 0.42 -33.43
C ARG A 605 -24.20 -0.18 -32.06
N VAL A 606 -23.22 -1.09 -31.94
CA VAL A 606 -22.82 -1.67 -30.64
C VAL A 606 -22.33 -0.59 -29.68
N PHE A 607 -21.53 0.38 -30.14
CA PHE A 607 -21.02 1.45 -29.27
C PHE A 607 -22.11 2.46 -28.89
N GLN A 608 -23.07 2.72 -29.76
CA GLN A 608 -24.26 3.51 -29.43
C GLN A 608 -25.07 2.82 -28.31
N ASP A 609 -25.24 1.50 -28.36
CA ASP A 609 -25.89 0.76 -27.26
C ASP A 609 -25.01 0.65 -26.00
N TYR A 610 -23.69 0.58 -26.16
CA TYR A 610 -22.74 0.57 -25.04
C TYR A 610 -22.86 1.82 -24.14
N PHE A 611 -23.19 2.97 -24.74
CA PHE A 611 -23.43 4.22 -24.04
C PHE A 611 -24.88 4.41 -23.59
N SER A 612 -25.83 3.60 -24.07
CA SER A 612 -27.24 3.69 -23.67
C SER A 612 -27.50 3.01 -22.33
N GLY A 613 -28.42 3.57 -21.51
CA GLY A 613 -28.94 2.88 -20.31
C GLY A 613 -27.88 2.47 -19.27
N ARG A 614 -26.76 3.20 -19.19
CA ARG A 614 -25.69 2.92 -18.21
C ARG A 614 -26.09 3.43 -16.83
N SER A 615 -25.70 2.67 -15.80
CA SER A 615 -25.85 3.08 -14.40
C SER A 615 -24.66 2.64 -13.57
N ALA A 616 -24.44 3.34 -12.46
CA ALA A 616 -23.40 3.01 -11.50
C ALA A 616 -23.93 3.10 -10.07
N GLU A 617 -23.35 2.32 -9.16
CA GLU A 617 -23.64 2.39 -7.73
C GLU A 617 -22.33 2.41 -6.92
N THR A 618 -22.33 3.13 -5.80
CA THR A 618 -21.29 3.04 -4.78
C THR A 618 -21.90 2.79 -3.40
N SER A 619 -21.05 2.67 -2.38
CA SER A 619 -21.50 2.43 -1.01
C SER A 619 -20.87 3.44 -0.04
N ALA A 620 -21.70 3.99 0.84
CA ALA A 620 -21.29 4.81 1.98
C ALA A 620 -21.66 4.07 3.26
N GLY A 621 -20.67 3.42 3.89
CA GLY A 621 -20.92 2.45 4.97
C GLY A 621 -21.82 1.31 4.48
N ASP A 622 -22.99 1.15 5.10
CA ASP A 622 -23.99 0.11 4.76
C ASP A 622 -25.08 0.62 3.80
N GLN A 623 -24.98 1.86 3.28
CA GLN A 623 -25.97 2.43 2.37
C GLN A 623 -25.47 2.44 0.91
N LYS A 624 -26.37 2.15 -0.03
CA LYS A 624 -26.10 2.25 -1.47
C LYS A 624 -26.38 3.68 -1.96
N VAL A 625 -25.52 4.17 -2.84
CA VAL A 625 -25.65 5.46 -3.52
C VAL A 625 -25.68 5.20 -5.02
N GLU A 626 -26.79 5.53 -5.66
CA GLU A 626 -26.92 5.47 -7.11
C GLU A 626 -26.19 6.66 -7.75
N ILE A 627 -25.57 6.40 -8.90
CA ILE A 627 -24.79 7.37 -9.67
C ILE A 627 -25.38 7.39 -11.08
N GLN A 628 -25.87 8.56 -11.48
CA GLN A 628 -26.29 8.79 -12.85
C GLN A 628 -25.05 8.89 -13.76
N VAL A 629 -25.05 8.13 -14.85
CA VAL A 629 -23.96 8.12 -15.84
C VAL A 629 -24.50 8.62 -17.17
N SER A 630 -24.02 9.79 -17.60
CA SER A 630 -24.44 10.44 -18.87
C SER A 630 -23.27 10.81 -19.78
N SER A 631 -22.04 10.59 -19.35
CA SER A 631 -20.82 10.84 -20.12
C SER A 631 -19.68 9.94 -19.63
N GLY A 632 -18.56 10.02 -20.34
CA GLY A 632 -17.34 9.36 -19.99
C GLY A 632 -17.25 7.90 -20.45
N VAL A 633 -16.05 7.38 -20.33
CA VAL A 633 -15.69 5.97 -20.50
C VAL A 633 -15.32 5.38 -19.13
N PRO A 634 -15.93 4.27 -18.68
CA PRO A 634 -15.72 3.76 -17.32
C PRO A 634 -14.25 3.43 -17.02
N GLN A 635 -13.72 3.93 -15.90
CA GLN A 635 -12.36 3.61 -15.43
C GLN A 635 -12.27 2.16 -14.92
N GLY A 636 -11.97 1.23 -15.82
CA GLY A 636 -12.02 -0.21 -15.57
C GLY A 636 -12.57 -1.02 -16.75
N SER A 637 -13.13 -0.32 -17.75
CA SER A 637 -13.43 -0.83 -19.09
C SER A 637 -12.17 -1.23 -19.83
N VAL A 638 -12.29 -2.27 -20.67
CA VAL A 638 -11.27 -2.70 -21.62
C VAL A 638 -11.26 -1.81 -22.86
N VAL A 639 -12.43 -1.38 -23.34
CA VAL A 639 -12.57 -0.54 -24.55
C VAL A 639 -12.41 0.95 -24.28
N GLY A 640 -12.69 1.40 -23.05
CA GLY A 640 -12.62 2.80 -22.64
C GLY A 640 -11.35 3.54 -23.05
N PRO A 641 -10.14 3.00 -22.80
CA PRO A 641 -8.89 3.66 -23.23
C PRO A 641 -8.77 3.88 -24.74
N LEU A 642 -9.27 2.94 -25.56
CA LEU A 642 -9.24 3.07 -27.03
C LEU A 642 -10.21 4.15 -27.50
N LEU A 643 -11.42 4.18 -26.93
CA LEU A 643 -12.43 5.20 -27.24
C LEU A 643 -11.99 6.60 -26.79
N TRP A 644 -11.33 6.70 -25.63
CA TRP A 644 -10.69 7.94 -25.19
C TRP A 644 -9.66 8.41 -26.21
N ASN A 645 -8.70 7.55 -26.55
CA ASN A 645 -7.64 7.91 -27.49
C ASN A 645 -8.20 8.30 -28.86
N LEU A 646 -9.22 7.60 -29.36
CA LEU A 646 -9.86 7.90 -30.64
C LEU A 646 -10.51 9.29 -30.64
N ALA A 647 -11.27 9.62 -29.59
CA ALA A 647 -11.89 10.94 -29.47
C ALA A 647 -10.82 12.04 -29.28
N TYR A 648 -9.82 11.77 -28.45
CA TYR A 648 -8.77 12.73 -28.12
C TYR A 648 -7.75 12.95 -29.25
N ASP A 649 -7.71 12.06 -30.25
CA ASP A 649 -6.77 12.14 -31.38
C ASP A 649 -6.94 13.45 -32.18
N ARG A 650 -8.16 13.99 -32.23
CA ARG A 650 -8.48 15.29 -32.85
C ARG A 650 -7.58 16.42 -32.32
N ILE A 651 -7.27 16.44 -31.02
CA ILE A 651 -6.38 17.45 -30.42
C ILE A 651 -4.93 17.25 -30.90
N LEU A 652 -4.48 16.01 -31.00
CA LEU A 652 -3.12 15.68 -31.42
C LEU A 652 -2.90 15.85 -32.93
N GLN A 653 -3.97 16.03 -33.71
CA GLN A 653 -3.96 16.32 -35.14
C GLN A 653 -4.19 17.80 -35.49
N LEU A 654 -4.33 18.68 -34.49
CA LEU A 654 -4.49 20.12 -34.73
C LEU A 654 -3.36 20.67 -35.61
N GLN A 655 -3.71 21.59 -36.50
CA GLN A 655 -2.72 22.39 -37.22
C GLN A 655 -2.14 23.43 -36.26
N LEU A 656 -0.85 23.32 -35.98
CA LEU A 656 -0.16 24.16 -35.01
C LEU A 656 0.78 25.16 -35.69
N PRO A 657 1.11 26.28 -35.03
CA PRO A 657 2.13 27.21 -35.49
C PRO A 657 3.48 26.49 -35.70
N ARG A 658 4.29 27.03 -36.63
CA ARG A 658 5.65 26.50 -36.85
C ARG A 658 6.46 26.63 -35.56
N GLY A 659 7.16 25.55 -35.19
CA GLY A 659 7.90 25.48 -33.92
C GLY A 659 7.09 24.89 -32.76
N SER A 660 5.82 24.56 -32.95
CA SER A 660 4.97 23.91 -31.95
C SER A 660 4.73 22.42 -32.25
N ARG A 661 4.65 21.61 -31.19
CA ARG A 661 4.37 20.18 -31.23
C ARG A 661 3.59 19.75 -30.00
N LEU A 662 2.79 18.69 -30.16
CA LEU A 662 2.10 18.02 -29.05
C LEU A 662 2.66 16.63 -28.84
N ILE A 663 2.75 16.22 -27.58
CA ILE A 663 3.04 14.85 -27.16
C ILE A 663 1.92 14.46 -26.19
N GLY A 664 1.14 13.44 -26.54
CA GLY A 664 0.05 12.93 -25.73
C GLY A 664 0.42 11.62 -25.03
N PHE A 665 0.03 11.49 -23.77
CA PHE A 665 -0.03 10.21 -23.07
C PHE A 665 -1.40 10.09 -22.43
N ALA A 666 -2.35 9.52 -23.16
CA ALA A 666 -3.76 9.53 -22.79
C ALA A 666 -4.28 10.97 -22.57
N ASP A 667 -4.61 11.34 -21.33
CA ASP A 667 -5.07 12.69 -20.94
C ASP A 667 -3.93 13.67 -20.65
N ASP A 668 -2.74 13.18 -20.28
CA ASP A 668 -1.56 14.03 -20.09
C ASP A 668 -1.10 14.56 -21.46
N THR A 669 -1.21 15.87 -21.67
CA THR A 669 -0.83 16.52 -22.94
C THR A 669 0.32 17.48 -22.72
N LEU A 670 1.41 17.29 -23.46
CA LEU A 670 2.57 18.15 -23.40
C LEU A 670 2.66 19.01 -24.67
N VAL A 671 2.64 20.32 -24.48
CA VAL A 671 2.88 21.32 -25.52
C VAL A 671 4.36 21.67 -25.52
N VAL A 672 5.02 21.51 -26.67
CA VAL A 672 6.44 21.84 -26.84
C VAL A 672 6.56 22.89 -27.92
N CYS A 673 7.04 24.08 -27.56
CA CYS A 673 7.24 25.19 -28.49
C CYS A 673 8.72 25.59 -28.53
N SER A 674 9.20 26.05 -29.69
CA SER A 674 10.54 26.62 -29.84
C SER A 674 10.53 27.95 -30.59
N GLY A 675 11.45 28.84 -30.22
CA GLY A 675 11.61 30.17 -30.81
C GLY A 675 13.05 30.67 -30.66
N LYS A 676 13.53 31.53 -31.56
CA LYS A 676 14.90 32.07 -31.51
C LYS A 676 15.06 33.09 -30.38
N THR A 677 13.99 33.83 -30.09
CA THR A 677 13.91 34.82 -29.01
C THR A 677 12.79 34.47 -28.03
N ILE A 678 12.83 35.05 -26.82
CA ILE A 678 11.76 34.87 -25.82
C ILE A 678 10.42 35.43 -26.31
N PRO A 679 10.33 36.64 -26.93
CA PRO A 679 9.06 37.13 -27.47
C PRO A 679 8.47 36.25 -28.58
N GLU A 680 9.31 35.68 -29.45
CA GLU A 680 8.87 34.72 -30.47
C GLU A 680 8.32 33.45 -29.83
N LEU A 681 9.05 32.90 -28.85
CA LEU A 681 8.62 31.72 -28.09
C LEU A 681 7.28 31.96 -27.37
N GLU A 682 7.13 33.12 -26.75
CA GLU A 682 5.91 33.52 -26.05
C GLU A 682 4.70 33.59 -26.99
N THR A 683 4.88 34.21 -28.17
CA THR A 683 3.84 34.31 -29.19
C THR A 683 3.38 32.93 -29.65
N ILE A 684 4.34 32.08 -30.05
CA ILE A 684 4.08 30.71 -30.52
C ILE A 684 3.40 29.88 -29.42
N ALA A 685 3.89 29.96 -28.18
CA ALA A 685 3.34 29.20 -27.06
C ALA A 685 1.92 29.63 -26.72
N ASN A 686 1.63 30.93 -26.64
CA ASN A 686 0.30 31.44 -26.30
C ASN A 686 -0.74 31.18 -27.39
N GLU A 687 -0.35 31.27 -28.67
CA GLU A 687 -1.21 30.89 -29.79
C GLU A 687 -1.54 29.39 -29.72
N THR A 688 -0.53 28.55 -29.49
CA THR A 688 -0.68 27.09 -29.37
C THR A 688 -1.56 26.71 -28.19
N LEU A 689 -1.34 27.31 -27.01
CA LEU A 689 -2.16 27.08 -25.81
C LEU A 689 -3.62 27.48 -26.04
N SER A 690 -3.86 28.57 -26.78
CA SER A 690 -5.21 29.03 -27.11
C SER A 690 -5.93 28.05 -28.02
N LEU A 691 -5.28 27.57 -29.08
CA LEU A 691 -5.83 26.55 -29.99
C LEU A 691 -6.20 25.27 -29.24
N VAL A 692 -5.25 24.74 -28.44
CA VAL A 692 -5.45 23.50 -27.67
C VAL A 692 -6.55 23.67 -26.63
N SER A 693 -6.57 24.78 -25.89
CA SER A 693 -7.58 25.04 -24.86
C SER A 693 -8.99 25.18 -25.45
N ASN A 694 -9.10 25.85 -26.60
CA ASN A 694 -10.38 26.00 -27.30
C ASN A 694 -10.91 24.65 -27.79
N GLU A 695 -10.05 23.81 -28.37
CA GLU A 695 -10.45 22.48 -28.84
C GLU A 695 -10.87 21.56 -27.67
N ILE A 696 -10.11 21.57 -26.56
CA ILE A 696 -10.49 20.85 -25.34
C ILE A 696 -11.86 21.30 -24.82
N ARG A 697 -12.13 22.62 -24.84
CA ARG A 697 -13.43 23.17 -24.43
C ARG A 697 -14.56 22.74 -25.36
N ASN A 698 -14.32 22.70 -26.68
CA ASN A 698 -15.30 22.27 -27.67
C ASN A 698 -15.72 20.80 -27.47
N MET A 699 -14.79 19.95 -27.01
CA MET A 699 -15.09 18.55 -26.65
C MET A 699 -15.82 18.39 -25.30
N GLY A 700 -16.20 19.49 -24.64
CA GLY A 700 -16.84 19.47 -23.32
C GLY A 700 -15.88 19.15 -22.17
N LEU A 701 -14.57 19.23 -22.38
CA LEU A 701 -13.55 18.97 -21.38
C LEU A 701 -13.05 20.27 -20.74
N SER A 702 -12.35 20.15 -19.61
CA SER A 702 -11.85 21.29 -18.84
C SER A 702 -10.43 21.07 -18.36
N LEU A 703 -9.57 22.09 -18.49
CA LEU A 703 -8.20 22.07 -18.02
C LEU A 703 -8.10 22.38 -16.52
N ALA A 704 -7.21 21.68 -15.82
CA ALA A 704 -6.81 21.97 -14.45
C ALA A 704 -5.65 22.97 -14.44
N VAL A 705 -5.95 24.24 -14.76
CA VAL A 705 -4.94 25.31 -14.94
C VAL A 705 -3.93 25.42 -13.77
N HIS A 706 -4.40 25.24 -12.52
CA HIS A 706 -3.54 25.26 -11.32
C HIS A 706 -2.52 24.10 -11.22
N LYS A 707 -2.68 23.05 -12.03
CA LYS A 707 -1.72 21.94 -12.12
C LYS A 707 -0.80 22.04 -13.33
N THR A 708 -1.07 22.97 -14.25
CA THR A 708 -0.23 23.16 -15.42
C THR A 708 1.18 23.56 -14.98
N GLU A 709 2.19 22.86 -15.51
CA GLU A 709 3.60 23.15 -15.24
C GLU A 709 4.31 23.48 -16.54
N ALA A 710 5.24 24.44 -16.51
CA ALA A 710 6.05 24.81 -17.66
C ALA A 710 7.53 24.85 -17.29
N VAL A 711 8.41 24.43 -18.21
CA VAL A 711 9.87 24.52 -18.05
C VAL A 711 10.48 25.04 -19.35
N VAL A 712 11.41 26.00 -19.23
CA VAL A 712 12.15 26.57 -20.37
C VAL A 712 13.56 25.98 -20.42
N PHE A 713 13.92 25.45 -21.59
CA PHE A 713 15.19 24.82 -21.92
C PHE A 713 15.98 25.71 -22.89
N SER A 714 17.26 25.94 -22.57
CA SER A 714 18.18 26.72 -23.39
C SER A 714 19.63 26.52 -22.96
N ASN A 715 20.56 26.62 -23.91
CA ASN A 715 22.00 26.72 -23.65
C ASN A 715 22.43 28.11 -23.14
N LYS A 716 21.54 29.10 -23.17
CA LYS A 716 21.81 30.47 -22.68
C LYS A 716 21.67 30.52 -21.17
N TYR A 717 22.64 31.14 -20.50
CA TYR A 717 22.68 31.22 -19.03
C TYR A 717 21.59 32.15 -18.47
N LYS A 718 21.42 33.33 -19.07
CA LYS A 718 20.40 34.32 -18.70
C LYS A 718 19.43 34.56 -19.86
N TYR A 719 18.16 34.69 -19.54
CA TYR A 719 17.09 35.06 -20.46
C TYR A 719 15.91 35.65 -19.67
N GLU A 720 15.04 36.38 -20.35
CA GLU A 720 13.76 36.83 -19.81
C GLU A 720 12.77 35.68 -19.73
N THR A 721 11.98 35.62 -18.66
CA THR A 721 11.00 34.54 -18.49
C THR A 721 9.80 34.78 -19.41
N PRO A 722 9.40 33.83 -20.28
CA PRO A 722 8.26 34.02 -21.16
C PRO A 722 6.95 34.10 -20.36
N ARG A 723 6.06 35.00 -20.74
CA ARG A 723 4.72 35.14 -20.15
C ARG A 723 3.73 34.21 -20.84
N LEU A 724 3.54 33.04 -20.25
CA LEU A 724 2.61 32.03 -20.74
C LEU A 724 1.19 32.29 -20.19
N ILE A 725 0.17 32.31 -21.05
CA ILE A 725 -1.22 32.59 -20.68
C ILE A 725 -2.10 31.41 -21.06
N LEU A 726 -2.83 30.87 -20.08
CA LEU A 726 -3.79 29.78 -20.28
C LEU A 726 -5.11 30.12 -19.58
N ASN A 727 -6.20 30.24 -20.35
CA ASN A 727 -7.52 30.61 -19.84
C ASN A 727 -7.51 31.89 -18.97
N GLY A 728 -6.76 32.90 -19.41
CA GLY A 728 -6.62 34.18 -18.70
C GLY A 728 -5.70 34.16 -17.48
N GLN A 729 -5.13 33.01 -17.11
CA GLN A 729 -4.18 32.89 -16.01
C GLN A 729 -2.74 32.80 -16.52
N THR A 730 -1.82 33.51 -15.86
CA THR A 730 -0.40 33.45 -16.19
C THR A 730 0.23 32.19 -15.58
N ILE A 731 0.85 31.36 -16.41
CA ILE A 731 1.62 30.19 -15.99
C ILE A 731 3.08 30.60 -15.84
N GLN A 732 3.60 30.50 -14.62
CA GLN A 732 5.01 30.80 -14.34
C GLN A 732 5.87 29.57 -14.64
N PRO A 733 6.85 29.67 -15.57
CA PRO A 733 7.82 28.61 -15.77
C PRO A 733 8.63 28.31 -14.50
N LYS A 734 8.94 27.03 -14.29
CA LYS A 734 9.74 26.52 -13.19
C LYS A 734 11.04 25.92 -13.73
N ASP A 735 11.99 25.62 -12.84
CA ASP A 735 13.24 24.94 -13.20
C ASP A 735 13.07 23.44 -13.50
N LYS A 736 11.94 22.87 -13.09
CA LYS A 736 11.60 21.45 -13.26
C LYS A 736 10.10 21.22 -13.27
N MET A 737 9.69 20.12 -13.89
CA MET A 737 8.31 19.64 -13.92
C MET A 737 8.26 18.13 -13.74
N LYS A 738 7.12 17.63 -13.27
CA LYS A 738 6.86 16.20 -13.20
C LYS A 738 6.08 15.74 -14.42
N TYR A 739 6.68 14.89 -15.24
CA TYR A 739 6.07 14.36 -16.45
C TYR A 739 6.16 12.84 -16.48
N LEU A 740 5.00 12.17 -16.58
CA LEU A 740 4.88 10.71 -16.62
C LEU A 740 5.66 9.98 -15.51
N GLY A 741 5.63 10.55 -14.30
CA GLY A 741 6.30 9.97 -13.13
C GLY A 741 7.80 10.29 -13.02
N MET A 742 8.37 11.02 -13.98
CA MET A 742 9.76 11.46 -13.98
C MET A 742 9.88 12.96 -13.72
N ILE A 743 10.94 13.39 -13.04
CA ILE A 743 11.26 14.82 -12.92
C ILE A 743 12.17 15.21 -14.07
N VAL A 744 11.71 16.14 -14.89
CA VAL A 744 12.48 16.73 -15.99
C VAL A 744 12.88 18.14 -15.56
N GLU A 745 14.18 18.36 -15.39
CA GLU A 745 14.79 19.62 -14.99
C GLU A 745 15.46 20.31 -16.19
N ARG A 746 15.66 21.64 -16.13
CA ARG A 746 16.22 22.46 -17.23
C ARG A 746 17.50 21.89 -17.86
N GLY A 747 18.36 21.25 -17.06
CA GLY A 747 19.62 20.66 -17.55
C GLY A 747 19.49 19.27 -18.17
N LEU A 748 18.32 18.63 -18.10
CA LEU A 748 18.08 17.24 -18.55
C LEU A 748 19.03 16.20 -17.94
N LEU A 749 19.57 16.47 -16.74
CA LEU A 749 20.52 15.59 -16.04
C LEU A 749 19.84 14.61 -15.06
N PHE A 750 18.54 14.78 -14.80
CA PHE A 750 17.70 13.96 -13.92
C PHE A 750 18.20 13.85 -12.47
N LYS A 751 18.90 14.86 -11.95
CA LYS A 751 19.40 14.89 -10.58
C LYS A 751 18.26 14.74 -9.58
N ASP A 752 17.20 15.53 -9.73
CA ASP A 752 16.05 15.50 -8.82
C ASP A 752 15.26 14.20 -8.92
N HIS A 753 15.11 13.67 -10.14
CA HIS A 753 14.43 12.38 -10.37
C HIS A 753 15.13 11.23 -9.65
N ILE A 754 16.46 11.16 -9.77
CA ILE A 754 17.27 10.12 -9.13
C ILE A 754 17.20 10.23 -7.61
N VAL A 755 17.20 11.45 -7.06
CA VAL A 755 17.01 11.67 -5.62
C VAL A 755 15.62 11.19 -5.15
N GLU A 756 14.55 11.51 -5.86
CA GLU A 756 13.19 11.05 -5.52
C GLU A 756 13.06 9.52 -5.64
N ALA A 757 13.60 8.93 -6.72
CA ALA A 757 13.58 7.47 -6.94
C ALA A 757 14.38 6.73 -5.86
N ALA A 758 15.59 7.22 -5.53
CA ALA A 758 16.43 6.69 -4.45
C ALA A 758 15.71 6.73 -3.09
N SER A 759 15.09 7.86 -2.75
CA SER A 759 14.33 8.00 -1.50
C SER A 759 13.14 7.03 -1.41
N LYS A 760 12.37 6.87 -2.49
CA LYS A 760 11.26 5.91 -2.54
C LYS A 760 11.74 4.46 -2.43
N ALA A 761 12.81 4.12 -3.14
CA ALA A 761 13.43 2.81 -3.11
C ALA A 761 13.94 2.48 -1.69
N GLU A 762 14.58 3.43 -1.01
CA GLU A 762 15.07 3.24 0.36
C GLU A 762 13.92 3.04 1.37
N LYS A 763 12.84 3.82 1.27
CA LYS A 763 11.62 3.62 2.09
C LYS A 763 11.02 2.23 1.87
N MET A 764 10.91 1.79 0.62
CA MET A 764 10.41 0.45 0.29
C MET A 764 11.35 -0.66 0.81
N SER A 765 12.66 -0.51 0.60
CA SER A 765 13.69 -1.45 1.07
C SER A 765 13.67 -1.59 2.59
N SER A 766 13.54 -0.48 3.33
CA SER A 766 13.41 -0.49 4.79
C SER A 766 12.13 -1.19 5.24
N ALA A 767 11.01 -0.95 4.56
CA ALA A 767 9.74 -1.60 4.86
C ALA A 767 9.79 -3.12 4.62
N LEU A 768 10.36 -3.54 3.48
CA LEU A 768 10.55 -4.95 3.14
C LEU A 768 11.60 -5.63 4.02
N GLY A 769 12.64 -4.90 4.46
CA GLY A 769 13.69 -5.41 5.34
C GLY A 769 13.16 -6.01 6.66
N ARG A 770 11.96 -5.57 7.10
CA ARG A 770 11.26 -6.17 8.25
C ARG A 770 10.88 -7.63 8.02
N LEU A 771 10.62 -8.03 6.79
CA LEU A 771 10.30 -9.40 6.39
C LEU A 771 11.55 -10.26 6.16
N MET A 772 12.74 -9.68 6.30
CA MET A 772 14.01 -10.31 5.93
C MET A 772 15.04 -10.20 7.07
N PRO A 773 14.73 -10.70 8.29
CA PRO A 773 15.74 -10.74 9.35
C PRO A 773 16.92 -11.61 8.89
N ASN A 774 18.16 -11.25 9.24
CA ASN A 774 19.33 -12.00 8.77
C ASN A 774 19.34 -13.45 9.29
N ILE A 775 18.81 -13.67 10.50
CA ILE A 775 18.68 -14.99 11.14
C ILE A 775 17.18 -15.33 11.21
N GLY A 776 16.82 -16.56 10.83
CA GLY A 776 15.44 -17.06 10.86
C GLY A 776 14.49 -16.38 9.86
N GLY A 777 15.02 -15.73 8.83
CA GLY A 777 14.22 -15.14 7.75
C GLY A 777 14.19 -16.00 6.48
N PRO A 778 13.50 -15.53 5.43
CA PRO A 778 13.31 -16.27 4.17
C PRO A 778 14.63 -16.54 3.43
N LYS A 779 14.60 -17.43 2.43
CA LYS A 779 15.76 -17.79 1.58
C LYS A 779 16.26 -16.61 0.74
N GLU A 780 17.55 -16.59 0.37
CA GLU A 780 18.18 -15.54 -0.48
C GLU A 780 17.37 -15.28 -1.76
N SER A 781 16.98 -16.34 -2.48
CA SER A 781 16.16 -16.28 -3.69
C SER A 781 14.86 -15.51 -3.50
N ARG A 782 14.21 -15.66 -2.34
CA ARG A 782 12.96 -14.95 -2.00
C ARG A 782 13.21 -13.52 -1.56
N ARG A 783 14.30 -13.27 -0.83
CA ARG A 783 14.75 -11.91 -0.51
C ARG A 783 15.05 -11.11 -1.76
N LYS A 784 15.75 -11.70 -2.73
CA LYS A 784 16.03 -11.11 -4.05
C LYS A 784 14.73 -10.77 -4.79
N LEU A 785 13.77 -11.69 -4.80
CA LEU A 785 12.47 -11.45 -5.43
C LEU A 785 11.73 -10.28 -4.77
N LEU A 786 11.69 -10.21 -3.44
CA LEU A 786 11.09 -9.08 -2.72
C LEU A 786 11.81 -7.75 -3.04
N LEU A 787 13.15 -7.77 -3.06
CA LEU A 787 13.98 -6.59 -3.35
C LEU A 787 13.98 -6.17 -4.82
N SER A 788 13.50 -7.02 -5.73
CA SER A 788 13.27 -6.62 -7.12
C SER A 788 12.29 -5.44 -7.25
N VAL A 789 11.38 -5.28 -6.28
CA VAL A 789 10.51 -4.10 -6.17
C VAL A 789 11.34 -2.83 -5.94
N THR A 790 12.31 -2.88 -5.04
CA THR A 790 13.24 -1.77 -4.77
C THR A 790 14.03 -1.40 -6.04
N THR A 791 14.59 -2.40 -6.72
CA THR A 791 15.32 -2.19 -7.99
C THR A 791 14.41 -1.60 -9.07
N SER A 792 13.15 -2.03 -9.14
CA SER A 792 12.20 -1.53 -10.13
C SER A 792 11.83 -0.07 -9.90
N ILE A 793 11.70 0.35 -8.64
CA ILE A 793 11.48 1.76 -8.25
C ILE A 793 12.72 2.59 -8.59
N LEU A 794 13.90 2.09 -8.23
CA LEU A 794 15.17 2.80 -8.41
C LEU A 794 15.49 3.02 -9.91
N LEU A 795 15.22 2.01 -10.73
CA LEU A 795 15.50 2.02 -12.17
C LEU A 795 14.31 2.46 -13.04
N TYR A 796 13.32 3.14 -12.44
CA TYR A 796 12.17 3.67 -13.18
C TYR A 796 12.61 4.82 -14.10
N GLY A 797 12.25 4.73 -15.38
CA GLY A 797 12.67 5.70 -16.40
C GLY A 797 14.11 5.54 -16.88
N ALA A 798 14.81 4.44 -16.54
CA ALA A 798 16.22 4.25 -16.84
C ALA A 798 16.60 4.52 -18.31
N PRO A 799 15.83 4.09 -19.33
CA PRO A 799 16.10 4.45 -20.72
C PRO A 799 16.22 5.95 -21.00
N SER A 800 15.61 6.83 -20.20
CA SER A 800 15.69 8.29 -20.40
C SER A 800 16.86 8.96 -19.67
N TRP A 801 17.40 8.36 -18.60
CA TRP A 801 18.44 9.00 -17.77
C TRP A 801 19.74 8.21 -17.64
N ALA A 802 19.82 6.95 -18.10
CA ALA A 802 21.02 6.12 -17.90
C ALA A 802 22.30 6.78 -18.46
N GLU A 803 22.19 7.43 -19.62
CA GLU A 803 23.32 8.11 -20.28
C GLU A 803 23.84 9.32 -19.46
N THR A 804 23.02 9.91 -18.58
CA THR A 804 23.45 11.06 -17.76
C THR A 804 24.30 10.63 -16.56
N MET A 805 24.38 9.33 -16.25
CA MET A 805 25.17 8.80 -15.13
C MET A 805 26.67 8.99 -15.33
N SER A 806 27.16 8.99 -16.57
CA SER A 806 28.56 9.30 -16.89
C SER A 806 28.89 10.78 -16.68
N LEU A 807 27.88 11.66 -16.79
CA LEU A 807 28.03 13.11 -16.64
C LEU A 807 27.91 13.56 -15.19
N VAL A 808 27.20 12.82 -14.34
CA VAL A 808 26.92 13.18 -12.94
C VAL A 808 27.34 12.05 -11.99
N PRO A 809 28.60 12.01 -11.53
CA PRO A 809 29.10 10.96 -10.62
C PRO A 809 28.28 10.77 -9.35
N ARG A 810 27.67 11.86 -8.83
CA ARG A 810 26.78 11.81 -7.67
C ARG A 810 25.54 10.94 -7.91
N ASN A 811 24.95 10.98 -9.10
CA ASN A 811 23.78 10.17 -9.43
C ASN A 811 24.14 8.67 -9.39
N LYS A 812 25.28 8.32 -9.99
CA LYS A 812 25.84 6.95 -9.97
C LYS A 812 26.08 6.46 -8.54
N SER A 813 26.75 7.26 -7.71
CA SER A 813 26.99 6.92 -6.30
C SER A 813 25.69 6.73 -5.52
N LEU A 814 24.67 7.57 -5.76
CA LEU A 814 23.40 7.48 -5.05
C LEU A 814 22.63 6.20 -5.39
N VAL A 815 22.49 5.85 -6.68
CA VAL A 815 21.76 4.64 -7.10
C VAL A 815 22.45 3.37 -6.60
N ASN A 816 23.78 3.30 -6.72
CA ASN A 816 24.55 2.14 -6.26
C ASN A 816 24.53 2.03 -4.72
N GLY A 817 24.59 3.15 -4.00
CA GLY A 817 24.49 3.16 -2.54
C GLY A 817 23.15 2.61 -2.02
N VAL A 818 22.03 2.98 -2.65
CA VAL A 818 20.70 2.43 -2.30
C VAL A 818 20.60 0.95 -2.67
N GLN A 819 21.09 0.55 -3.85
CA GLN A 819 21.10 -0.85 -4.26
C GLN A 819 21.95 -1.69 -3.31
N ARG A 820 23.15 -1.23 -2.91
CA ARG A 820 24.01 -1.94 -1.95
C ARG A 820 23.28 -2.23 -0.64
N LYS A 821 22.58 -1.24 -0.06
CA LYS A 821 21.79 -1.44 1.18
C LYS A 821 20.73 -2.52 1.01
N ALA A 822 20.07 -2.58 -0.15
CA ALA A 822 19.12 -3.64 -0.48
C ALA A 822 19.82 -5.00 -0.63
N LEU A 823 20.92 -5.08 -1.39
CA LEU A 823 21.66 -6.32 -1.62
C LEU A 823 22.29 -6.88 -0.34
N LEU A 824 22.73 -6.04 0.60
CA LEU A 824 23.16 -6.50 1.93
C LEU A 824 22.06 -7.32 2.64
N ARG A 825 20.79 -6.94 2.45
CA ARG A 825 19.66 -7.70 3.01
C ARG A 825 19.40 -8.99 2.26
N SER A 826 19.63 -9.04 0.94
CA SER A 826 19.45 -10.28 0.17
C SER A 826 20.46 -11.33 0.58
N ILE A 827 21.72 -10.94 0.79
CA ILE A 827 22.80 -11.84 1.18
C ILE A 827 22.95 -12.03 2.70
N CYS A 828 22.12 -11.39 3.53
CA CYS A 828 22.27 -11.39 5.00
C CYS A 828 23.63 -10.81 5.48
N GLY A 829 24.22 -9.90 4.73
CA GLY A 829 25.56 -9.36 4.98
C GLY A 829 25.62 -8.29 6.08
N TYR A 830 26.82 -8.10 6.62
CA TYR A 830 27.12 -7.01 7.57
C TYR A 830 27.14 -5.64 6.88
N ARG A 831 26.83 -4.57 7.64
CA ARG A 831 26.80 -3.19 7.10
C ARG A 831 28.12 -2.71 6.50
N THR A 832 29.22 -3.35 6.87
CA THR A 832 30.61 -3.02 6.52
C THR A 832 31.11 -3.71 5.26
N VAL A 833 30.38 -4.71 4.72
CA VAL A 833 30.75 -5.41 3.48
C VAL A 833 30.77 -4.41 2.31
N SER A 834 31.85 -4.36 1.53
CA SER A 834 32.00 -3.35 0.46
C SER A 834 30.94 -3.48 -0.63
N GLU A 835 30.76 -2.44 -1.45
CA GLU A 835 29.85 -2.50 -2.61
C GLU A 835 30.23 -3.62 -3.57
N THR A 836 31.52 -3.74 -3.92
CA THR A 836 32.05 -4.78 -4.82
C THR A 836 31.73 -6.18 -4.29
N ALA A 837 32.06 -6.47 -3.02
CA ALA A 837 31.77 -7.77 -2.42
C ALA A 837 30.26 -8.03 -2.35
N THR A 838 29.46 -7.03 -2.00
CA THR A 838 28.00 -7.16 -1.92
C THR A 838 27.40 -7.55 -3.28
N SER A 839 27.80 -6.86 -4.35
CA SER A 839 27.32 -7.12 -5.71
C SER A 839 27.75 -8.49 -6.23
N ILE A 840 29.00 -8.91 -5.97
CA ILE A 840 29.52 -10.24 -6.33
C ILE A 840 28.70 -11.33 -5.62
N LEU A 841 28.60 -11.28 -4.29
CA LEU A 841 27.89 -12.29 -3.50
C LEU A 841 26.41 -12.39 -3.89
N ALA A 842 25.77 -11.23 -4.09
CA ALA A 842 24.40 -11.16 -4.56
C ALA A 842 24.24 -11.60 -6.02
N GLY A 843 25.32 -11.73 -6.81
CA GLY A 843 25.24 -12.03 -8.24
C GLY A 843 24.43 -10.99 -9.00
N THR A 844 24.56 -9.71 -8.63
CA THR A 844 23.76 -8.61 -9.19
C THR A 844 24.69 -7.47 -9.60
N PRO A 845 24.73 -7.09 -10.89
CA PRO A 845 25.51 -5.94 -11.32
C PRO A 845 25.08 -4.64 -10.62
N PRO A 846 26.02 -3.68 -10.45
CA PRO A 846 25.71 -2.33 -9.99
C PRO A 846 24.55 -1.67 -10.75
N ALA A 847 23.73 -0.89 -10.05
CA ALA A 847 22.50 -0.31 -10.56
C ALA A 847 22.72 0.61 -11.76
N ASP A 848 23.83 1.33 -11.81
CA ASP A 848 24.21 2.14 -12.98
C ASP A 848 24.40 1.28 -14.24
N LEU A 849 25.06 0.12 -14.12
CA LEU A 849 25.22 -0.81 -15.24
C LEU A 849 23.88 -1.46 -15.63
N LEU A 850 23.02 -1.77 -14.66
CA LEU A 850 21.66 -2.24 -14.95
C LEU A 850 20.79 -1.17 -15.63
N ALA A 851 21.02 0.11 -15.36
CA ALA A 851 20.34 1.21 -16.04
C ALA A 851 20.80 1.30 -17.51
N GLU A 852 22.10 1.17 -17.76
CA GLU A 852 22.66 1.08 -19.11
C GLU A 852 22.10 -0.15 -19.86
N GLU A 853 22.03 -1.32 -19.22
CA GLU A 853 21.44 -2.55 -19.79
C GLU A 853 19.99 -2.31 -20.23
N ARG A 854 19.19 -1.63 -19.40
CA ARG A 854 17.79 -1.28 -19.72
C ARG A 854 17.69 -0.29 -20.88
N SER A 855 18.57 0.72 -20.92
CA SER A 855 18.60 1.69 -22.01
C SER A 855 18.97 1.02 -23.34
N ALA A 856 20.01 0.18 -23.35
CA ALA A 856 20.43 -0.57 -24.53
C ALA A 856 19.34 -1.55 -25.00
N THR A 857 18.74 -2.31 -24.08
CA THR A 857 17.63 -3.23 -24.39
C THR A 857 16.42 -2.49 -24.97
N PHE A 858 16.12 -1.30 -24.44
CA PHE A 858 15.06 -0.45 -24.96
C PHE A 858 15.37 0.00 -26.40
N SER A 859 16.60 0.47 -26.66
CA SER A 859 17.04 0.90 -27.99
C SER A 859 16.99 -0.25 -29.01
N GLU A 860 17.48 -1.45 -28.69
CA GLU A 860 17.42 -2.62 -29.57
C GLU A 860 15.99 -3.02 -29.93
N ARG A 861 15.08 -3.00 -28.95
CA ARG A 861 13.65 -3.29 -29.19
C ARG A 861 13.01 -2.28 -30.12
N ARG A 862 13.51 -1.04 -30.15
CA ARG A 862 12.97 0.06 -30.98
C ARG A 862 13.56 0.10 -32.38
N SER A 863 14.86 -0.13 -32.51
CA SER A 863 15.52 -0.19 -33.82
C SER A 863 15.19 -1.48 -34.58
N GLY A 864 14.85 -2.56 -33.86
CA GLY A 864 14.75 -3.91 -34.43
C GLY A 864 16.12 -4.51 -34.78
N VAL A 865 17.21 -3.73 -34.60
CA VAL A 865 18.59 -4.14 -34.85
C VAL A 865 19.15 -4.68 -33.55
N ARG A 866 19.50 -5.97 -33.54
CA ARG A 866 20.25 -6.56 -32.44
C ARG A 866 21.71 -6.16 -32.58
N SER A 867 22.30 -5.68 -31.50
CA SER A 867 23.74 -5.43 -31.48
C SER A 867 24.50 -6.76 -31.51
N GLU A 868 25.76 -6.70 -31.95
CA GLU A 868 26.66 -7.87 -32.03
C GLU A 868 26.82 -8.56 -30.67
N PHE A 869 26.83 -7.78 -29.58
CA PHE A 869 26.88 -8.26 -28.21
C PHE A 869 25.59 -7.93 -27.47
N SER A 870 24.90 -8.94 -26.94
CA SER A 870 23.68 -8.69 -26.15
C SER A 870 23.92 -7.63 -25.04
N PRO A 871 22.94 -6.77 -24.71
CA PRO A 871 23.07 -5.77 -23.64
C PRO A 871 23.57 -6.37 -22.32
N ARG A 872 23.17 -7.62 -22.05
CA ARG A 872 23.62 -8.37 -20.88
C ARG A 872 25.11 -8.71 -20.94
N ALA A 873 25.62 -9.18 -22.08
CA ALA A 873 27.04 -9.49 -22.26
C ALA A 873 27.91 -8.23 -22.07
N SER A 874 27.50 -7.10 -22.64
CA SER A 874 28.18 -5.81 -22.43
C SER A 874 28.22 -5.40 -20.96
N THR A 875 27.09 -5.56 -20.26
CA THR A 875 26.97 -5.30 -18.82
C THR A 875 27.91 -6.20 -18.00
N MET A 876 27.98 -7.49 -18.32
CA MET A 876 28.88 -8.44 -17.66
C MET A 876 30.35 -8.09 -17.90
N ALA A 877 30.74 -7.72 -19.12
CA ALA A 877 32.11 -7.31 -19.44
C ALA A 877 32.53 -6.06 -18.66
N LYS A 878 31.69 -5.01 -18.66
CA LYS A 878 31.90 -3.78 -17.87
C LYS A 878 31.99 -4.07 -16.37
N TRP A 879 31.16 -4.99 -15.87
CA TRP A 879 31.18 -5.37 -14.47
C TRP A 879 32.46 -6.11 -14.09
N LYS A 880 32.92 -7.07 -14.92
CA LYS A 880 34.20 -7.78 -14.73
C LYS A 880 35.38 -6.80 -14.68
N ALA A 881 35.45 -5.85 -15.63
CA ALA A 881 36.48 -4.80 -15.62
C ALA A 881 36.45 -3.97 -14.32
N ARG A 882 35.25 -3.53 -13.90
CA ARG A 882 35.08 -2.77 -12.64
C ARG A 882 35.48 -3.57 -11.39
N ILE A 883 35.23 -4.88 -11.38
CA ILE A 883 35.67 -5.76 -10.29
C ILE A 883 37.20 -5.84 -10.27
N ALA A 884 37.85 -6.01 -11.43
CA ALA A 884 39.30 -6.09 -11.54
C ALA A 884 39.98 -4.83 -10.99
N GLU A 885 39.48 -3.65 -11.36
CA GLU A 885 39.98 -2.34 -10.91
C GLU A 885 39.68 -2.01 -9.44
N SER A 886 38.73 -2.69 -8.81
CA SER A 886 38.33 -2.37 -7.43
C SER A 886 39.35 -2.88 -6.39
N ILE A 887 39.81 -1.97 -5.53
CA ILE A 887 40.64 -2.27 -4.34
C ILE A 887 39.84 -2.82 -3.14
N SER A 888 38.53 -2.98 -3.28
CA SER A 888 37.66 -3.44 -2.19
C SER A 888 37.08 -4.82 -2.47
N GLY A 889 36.84 -5.59 -1.41
CA GLY A 889 36.25 -6.94 -1.54
C GLY A 889 37.22 -8.00 -2.07
N GLU A 890 38.53 -7.81 -1.88
CA GLU A 890 39.60 -8.71 -2.35
C GLU A 890 39.34 -10.18 -2.01
N TRP A 891 38.88 -10.47 -0.79
CA TRP A 891 38.55 -11.83 -0.36
C TRP A 891 37.46 -12.47 -1.23
N SER A 892 36.33 -11.77 -1.43
CA SER A 892 35.24 -12.27 -2.29
C SER A 892 35.66 -12.35 -3.75
N LYS A 893 36.54 -11.46 -4.22
CA LYS A 893 37.13 -11.51 -5.57
C LYS A 893 37.99 -12.76 -5.76
N ARG A 894 38.80 -13.12 -4.76
CA ARG A 894 39.68 -14.29 -4.80
C ARG A 894 38.87 -15.59 -4.82
N LEU A 895 37.81 -15.67 -4.00
CA LEU A 895 36.92 -16.83 -3.99
C LEU A 895 36.06 -16.94 -5.26
N ILE A 896 35.63 -15.80 -5.82
CA ILE A 896 34.71 -15.74 -6.95
C ILE A 896 35.37 -14.93 -8.09
N PRO A 897 36.39 -15.49 -8.76
CA PRO A 897 37.07 -14.80 -9.86
C PRO A 897 36.18 -14.74 -11.11
N ASP A 898 35.36 -15.77 -11.34
CA ASP A 898 34.38 -15.80 -12.43
C ASP A 898 32.96 -15.52 -11.91
N VAL A 899 32.62 -14.22 -11.89
CA VAL A 899 31.30 -13.74 -11.45
C VAL A 899 30.17 -14.22 -12.37
N GLU A 900 30.44 -14.55 -13.63
CA GLU A 900 29.43 -15.02 -14.57
C GLU A 900 29.04 -16.46 -14.27
N ARG A 901 30.06 -17.33 -14.09
CA ARG A 901 29.86 -18.69 -13.60
C ARG A 901 29.18 -18.71 -12.24
N TRP A 902 29.50 -17.76 -11.35
CA TRP A 902 28.81 -17.62 -10.07
C TRP A 902 27.33 -17.25 -10.22
N CYS A 903 27.00 -16.31 -11.11
CA CYS A 903 25.61 -15.90 -11.32
C CYS A 903 24.74 -17.03 -11.90
N LEU A 904 25.28 -17.81 -12.83
CA LEU A 904 24.55 -18.87 -13.54
C LEU A 904 24.59 -20.22 -12.81
N GLY A 905 25.67 -20.51 -12.09
CA GLY A 905 25.95 -21.83 -11.52
C GLY A 905 25.52 -22.02 -10.06
N LYS A 906 24.84 -21.04 -9.43
CA LYS A 906 24.41 -21.18 -8.03
C LYS A 906 23.53 -22.43 -7.87
N GLN A 907 23.97 -23.35 -7.02
CA GLN A 907 23.23 -24.57 -6.67
C GLN A 907 22.35 -24.39 -5.43
N GLY A 908 22.47 -23.27 -4.71
CA GLY A 908 21.67 -22.99 -3.50
C GLY A 908 21.68 -21.53 -3.07
N ASP A 909 21.08 -21.26 -1.91
CA ASP A 909 20.95 -19.93 -1.32
C ASP A 909 22.03 -19.65 -0.28
N LEU A 910 22.53 -18.41 -0.27
CA LEU A 910 23.33 -17.85 0.82
C LEU A 910 22.48 -17.73 2.10
N ASP A 911 23.11 -17.94 3.24
CA ASP A 911 22.56 -17.61 4.55
C ASP A 911 23.53 -16.71 5.33
N PHE A 912 23.15 -16.35 6.56
CA PHE A 912 23.95 -15.47 7.40
C PHE A 912 25.39 -15.96 7.57
N HIS A 913 25.61 -17.23 7.92
CA HIS A 913 26.95 -17.76 8.19
C HIS A 913 27.77 -17.99 6.92
N LEU A 914 27.17 -18.51 5.86
CA LEU A 914 27.88 -18.68 4.58
C LEU A 914 28.33 -17.32 4.03
N THR A 915 27.51 -16.28 4.16
CA THR A 915 27.92 -14.92 3.78
C THR A 915 29.07 -14.40 4.63
N GLN A 916 29.16 -14.76 5.92
CA GLN A 916 30.32 -14.38 6.74
C GLN A 916 31.62 -14.95 6.17
N ILE A 917 31.64 -16.25 5.87
CA ILE A 917 32.79 -16.93 5.26
C ILE A 917 33.16 -16.29 3.92
N LEU A 918 32.19 -16.07 3.02
CA LEU A 918 32.47 -15.55 1.67
C LEU A 918 32.82 -14.05 1.63
N SER A 919 32.41 -13.28 2.64
CA SER A 919 32.71 -11.84 2.74
C SER A 919 33.91 -11.53 3.64
N GLY A 920 34.32 -12.46 4.51
CA GLY A 920 35.34 -12.22 5.54
C GLY A 920 34.87 -11.28 6.65
N HIS A 921 33.56 -11.15 6.85
CA HIS A 921 32.95 -10.31 7.88
C HIS A 921 32.19 -11.19 8.86
N GLY A 922 32.45 -11.07 10.15
CA GLY A 922 31.93 -12.00 11.15
C GLY A 922 32.86 -12.10 12.35
N CYS A 923 32.80 -13.19 13.10
CA CYS A 923 33.66 -13.41 14.27
C CYS A 923 35.10 -13.82 13.89
N PHE A 924 35.73 -13.10 12.96
CA PHE A 924 37.13 -13.27 12.58
C PHE A 924 37.98 -12.20 13.28
N GLY A 925 39.07 -12.58 13.94
CA GLY A 925 39.97 -11.63 14.63
C GLY A 925 40.36 -10.43 13.74
N VAL A 926 40.70 -10.67 12.47
CA VAL A 926 40.99 -9.59 11.49
C VAL A 926 39.82 -8.62 11.32
N TYR A 927 38.59 -9.12 11.27
CA TYR A 927 37.41 -8.28 11.13
C TYR A 927 37.10 -7.52 12.43
N LEU A 928 37.14 -8.23 13.56
CA LEU A 928 36.83 -7.69 14.89
C LEU A 928 37.83 -6.60 15.30
N HIS A 929 39.12 -6.81 15.04
CA HIS A 929 40.16 -5.81 15.24
C HIS A 929 39.94 -4.57 14.37
N ARG A 930 39.67 -4.77 13.08
CA ARG A 930 39.43 -3.67 12.13
C ARG A 930 38.25 -2.77 12.52
N ILE A 931 37.23 -3.30 13.19
CA ILE A 931 36.09 -2.51 13.68
C ILE A 931 36.26 -1.99 15.12
N GLY A 932 37.44 -2.19 15.72
CA GLY A 932 37.77 -1.76 17.08
C GLY A 932 37.09 -2.57 18.18
N LYS A 933 36.63 -3.79 17.87
CA LYS A 933 35.98 -4.68 18.86
C LYS A 933 36.99 -5.54 19.62
N GLU A 934 38.15 -5.83 19.02
CA GLU A 934 39.26 -6.55 19.65
C GLU A 934 40.59 -5.80 19.43
N GLU A 935 41.55 -5.99 20.35
CA GLU A 935 42.86 -5.32 20.30
C GLU A 935 43.87 -5.98 19.34
N SER A 936 43.62 -7.23 18.94
CA SER A 936 44.49 -8.04 18.09
C SER A 936 43.66 -8.79 17.05
N ASP A 937 44.27 -9.11 15.91
CA ASP A 937 43.71 -9.96 14.87
C ASP A 937 44.07 -11.44 15.02
N ALA A 938 44.72 -11.84 16.11
CA ALA A 938 45.11 -13.22 16.38
C ALA A 938 43.91 -14.17 16.55
N CYS A 939 44.15 -15.45 16.31
CA CYS A 939 43.12 -16.48 16.45
C CYS A 939 42.89 -16.85 17.92
N HIS A 940 41.63 -16.85 18.36
CA HIS A 940 41.25 -17.30 19.70
C HIS A 940 41.21 -18.83 19.84
N HIS A 941 41.32 -19.56 18.73
CA HIS A 941 41.15 -21.01 18.70
C HIS A 941 42.46 -21.77 18.40
N CYS A 942 43.53 -21.07 18.03
CA CYS A 942 44.86 -21.64 17.80
C CYS A 942 45.94 -20.55 17.95
N ASN A 943 47.21 -20.93 17.85
CA ASN A 943 48.34 -19.99 18.00
C ASN A 943 48.66 -19.15 16.75
N ALA A 944 47.74 -19.04 15.79
CA ALA A 944 47.96 -18.23 14.60
C ALA A 944 47.86 -16.74 14.94
N CYS A 945 48.82 -15.95 14.46
CA CYS A 945 48.85 -14.50 14.65
C CYS A 945 47.78 -13.74 13.84
N ARG A 946 47.02 -14.44 12.96
CA ARG A 946 46.03 -13.82 12.09
C ARG A 946 44.82 -14.72 11.86
N ASP A 947 43.65 -14.31 12.34
CA ASP A 947 42.37 -14.99 12.15
C ASP A 947 41.55 -14.33 11.06
N SER A 948 41.77 -14.79 9.83
CA SER A 948 40.98 -14.44 8.66
C SER A 948 39.95 -15.53 8.33
N ALA A 949 39.04 -15.23 7.39
CA ALA A 949 38.17 -16.26 6.84
C ALA A 949 38.97 -17.35 6.10
N GLU A 950 40.10 -17.01 5.47
CA GLU A 950 41.02 -17.98 4.88
C GLU A 950 41.59 -18.92 5.94
N HIS A 951 42.14 -18.36 7.02
CA HIS A 951 42.67 -19.14 8.13
C HIS A 951 41.62 -20.10 8.69
N THR A 952 40.40 -19.59 8.94
CA THR A 952 39.29 -20.42 9.43
C THR A 952 38.91 -21.53 8.44
N LEU A 953 38.87 -21.22 7.14
CA LEU A 953 38.42 -22.14 6.09
C LEU A 953 39.42 -23.26 5.81
N VAL A 954 40.73 -23.00 5.83
CA VAL A 954 41.75 -23.95 5.32
C VAL A 954 42.87 -24.30 6.29
N GLU A 955 43.17 -23.49 7.32
CA GLU A 955 44.37 -23.67 8.15
C GLU A 955 44.07 -24.04 9.61
N CYS A 956 43.06 -23.42 10.22
CA CYS A 956 42.89 -23.41 11.66
C CYS A 956 42.69 -24.82 12.25
N PRO A 957 43.56 -25.33 13.13
CA PRO A 957 43.47 -26.71 13.63
C PRO A 957 42.19 -26.98 14.42
N ALA A 958 41.53 -25.95 14.95
CA ALA A 958 40.28 -26.08 15.68
C ALA A 958 39.10 -26.60 14.84
N TRP A 959 39.18 -26.52 13.51
CA TRP A 959 38.08 -26.92 12.59
C TRP A 959 38.46 -28.11 11.69
N VAL A 960 39.40 -28.95 12.13
CA VAL A 960 39.86 -30.11 11.33
C VAL A 960 38.72 -31.09 11.08
N GLU A 961 37.89 -31.37 12.08
CA GLU A 961 36.78 -32.32 11.95
C GLU A 961 35.75 -31.85 10.92
N GLU A 962 35.33 -30.58 11.01
CA GLU A 962 34.38 -29.98 10.08
C GLU A 962 34.96 -29.92 8.66
N ARG A 963 36.26 -29.63 8.51
CA ARG A 963 36.93 -29.67 7.20
C ARG A 963 37.03 -31.08 6.62
N LEU A 964 37.26 -32.11 7.45
CA LEU A 964 37.27 -33.50 6.99
C LEU A 964 35.88 -33.94 6.53
N GLN A 965 34.83 -33.55 7.25
CA GLN A 965 33.45 -33.79 6.82
C GLN A 965 33.15 -33.08 5.50
N LEU A 966 33.56 -31.82 5.37
CA LEU A 966 33.42 -31.07 4.14
C LEU A 966 34.15 -31.76 2.98
N ALA A 967 35.40 -32.16 3.17
CA ALA A 967 36.20 -32.84 2.14
C ALA A 967 35.59 -34.15 1.67
N ARG A 968 35.01 -34.95 2.59
CA ARG A 968 34.27 -36.17 2.26
C ARG A 968 33.05 -35.86 1.39
N ALA A 969 32.30 -34.81 1.74
CA ALA A 969 31.10 -34.43 1.00
C ALA A 969 31.42 -33.86 -0.39
N THR A 970 32.51 -33.09 -0.53
CA THR A 970 32.92 -32.47 -1.80
C THR A 970 33.78 -33.36 -2.69
N GLY A 971 34.19 -34.54 -2.22
CA GLY A 971 35.02 -35.49 -2.98
C GLY A 971 36.51 -35.12 -3.04
N GLY A 972 37.01 -34.33 -2.09
CA GLY A 972 38.41 -33.91 -2.04
C GLY A 972 38.65 -32.74 -1.09
N THR A 973 39.93 -32.47 -0.77
CA THR A 973 40.34 -31.38 0.12
C THR A 973 39.92 -30.02 -0.44
N VAL A 974 39.25 -29.22 0.39
CA VAL A 974 38.84 -27.86 0.03
C VAL A 974 39.99 -26.88 0.25
N SER A 975 40.25 -26.05 -0.77
CA SER A 975 41.19 -24.93 -0.77
C SER A 975 40.45 -23.64 -1.13
N VAL A 976 41.12 -22.49 -1.02
CA VAL A 976 40.56 -21.20 -1.45
C VAL A 976 40.16 -21.23 -2.94
N ASP A 977 40.97 -21.87 -3.78
CA ASP A 977 40.79 -21.85 -5.23
C ASP A 977 39.70 -22.83 -5.70
N ASN A 978 39.44 -23.91 -4.94
CA ASN A 978 38.46 -24.92 -5.34
C ASN A 978 37.13 -24.85 -4.57
N LEU A 979 37.01 -24.05 -3.49
CA LEU A 979 35.78 -23.94 -2.69
C LEU A 979 34.57 -23.60 -3.56
N VAL A 980 34.61 -22.48 -4.29
CA VAL A 980 33.48 -22.03 -5.11
C VAL A 980 33.24 -22.98 -6.29
N PRO A 981 34.24 -23.42 -7.06
CA PRO A 981 34.04 -24.48 -8.06
C PRO A 981 33.34 -25.74 -7.52
N ALA A 982 33.73 -26.20 -6.33
CA ALA A 982 33.09 -27.34 -5.66
C ALA A 982 31.66 -27.03 -5.21
N MET A 983 31.39 -25.83 -4.71
CA MET A 983 30.03 -25.39 -4.37
C MET A 983 29.09 -25.38 -5.58
N LEU A 984 29.59 -24.98 -6.75
CA LEU A 984 28.77 -24.82 -7.96
C LEU A 984 28.53 -26.16 -8.70
N SER A 985 29.21 -27.24 -8.33
CA SER A 985 29.10 -28.53 -9.04
C SER A 985 27.86 -29.34 -8.67
N SER A 986 27.34 -29.20 -7.44
CA SER A 986 26.12 -29.89 -7.02
C SER A 986 25.42 -29.19 -5.85
N HIS A 987 24.11 -29.41 -5.72
CA HIS A 987 23.35 -28.94 -4.56
C HIS A 987 23.86 -29.54 -3.23
N ALA A 988 24.29 -30.81 -3.26
CA ALA A 988 24.85 -31.48 -2.09
C ALA A 988 26.14 -30.81 -1.60
N ASN A 989 27.03 -30.44 -2.53
CA ASN A 989 28.27 -29.74 -2.19
C ASN A 989 28.01 -28.34 -1.64
N TRP A 990 27.06 -27.61 -2.24
CA TRP A 990 26.62 -26.32 -1.71
C TRP A 990 26.12 -26.45 -0.27
N GLN A 991 25.30 -27.46 -0.01
CA GLN A 991 24.74 -27.73 1.31
C GLN A 991 25.84 -28.10 2.32
N ALA A 992 26.82 -28.93 1.93
CA ALA A 992 27.96 -29.26 2.78
C ALA A 992 28.80 -28.04 3.19
N VAL A 993 29.11 -27.14 2.25
CA VAL A 993 29.83 -25.89 2.55
C VAL A 993 29.00 -24.99 3.48
N LYS A 994 27.69 -24.94 3.27
CA LYS A 994 26.78 -24.18 4.12
C LYS A 994 26.72 -24.73 5.55
N ASP A 995 26.71 -26.04 5.71
CA ASP A 995 26.68 -26.69 7.03
C ASP A 995 28.02 -26.54 7.75
N PHE A 996 29.15 -26.62 7.03
CA PHE A 996 30.46 -26.24 7.54
C PHE A 996 30.45 -24.80 8.09
N ALA A 997 30.01 -23.84 7.27
CA ALA A 997 29.94 -22.43 7.67
C ALA A 997 29.06 -22.23 8.90
N ARG A 998 27.91 -22.92 8.97
CA ARG A 998 27.01 -22.83 10.13
C ARG A 998 27.65 -23.39 11.39
N ALA A 999 28.28 -24.55 11.35
CA ALA A 999 28.91 -25.18 12.51
C ALA A 999 30.02 -24.28 13.08
N VAL A 1000 30.96 -23.88 12.22
CA VAL A 1000 32.13 -23.07 12.60
C VAL A 1000 31.71 -21.69 13.09
N MET A 1001 30.90 -20.95 12.31
CA MET A 1001 30.56 -19.58 12.68
C MET A 1001 29.66 -19.52 13.92
N SER A 1002 28.73 -20.46 14.10
CA SER A 1002 27.90 -20.50 15.32
C SER A 1002 28.76 -20.72 16.58
N LYS A 1003 29.80 -21.55 16.48
CA LYS A 1003 30.74 -21.78 17.58
C LYS A 1003 31.60 -20.54 17.86
N LYS A 1004 32.20 -19.93 16.83
CA LYS A 1004 32.97 -18.68 16.98
C LYS A 1004 32.13 -17.55 17.60
N GLU A 1005 30.88 -17.41 17.17
CA GLU A 1005 29.92 -16.46 17.75
C GLU A 1005 29.57 -16.78 19.21
N SER A 1006 29.41 -18.05 19.56
CA SER A 1006 29.16 -18.45 20.95
C SER A 1006 30.35 -18.10 21.85
N ASP A 1007 31.55 -18.43 21.40
CA ASP A 1007 32.77 -18.20 22.17
C ASP A 1007 33.05 -16.69 22.31
N GLU A 1008 32.76 -15.89 21.27
CA GLU A 1008 32.78 -14.43 21.36
C GLU A 1008 31.80 -13.91 22.43
N ARG A 1009 30.54 -14.38 22.41
CA ARG A 1009 29.53 -13.99 23.41
C ARG A 1009 29.95 -14.35 24.82
N ASP A 1010 30.61 -15.48 25.03
CA ASP A 1010 31.07 -15.90 26.34
C ASP A 1010 32.24 -15.04 26.86
N ARG A 1011 33.11 -14.54 25.96
CA ARG A 1011 34.16 -13.56 26.30
C ARG A 1011 33.58 -12.19 26.70
N GLU A 1012 32.46 -11.80 26.13
CA GLU A 1012 31.78 -10.52 26.43
C GLU A 1012 31.00 -10.51 27.75
N ARG A 1013 30.73 -11.67 28.35
CA ARG A 1013 29.96 -11.74 29.61
C ARG A 1013 30.76 -11.15 30.78
N PRO A 1014 30.14 -10.35 31.67
CA PRO A 1014 30.79 -9.90 32.90
C PRO A 1014 31.25 -11.10 33.75
N GLY A 1015 32.57 -11.25 33.93
CA GLY A 1015 33.17 -12.39 34.66
C GLY A 1015 33.64 -13.57 33.79
N GLY A 1016 33.60 -13.45 32.46
CA GLY A 1016 34.17 -14.45 31.55
C GLY A 1016 35.70 -14.61 31.69
N PRO A 1017 36.28 -15.75 31.28
CA PRO A 1017 37.72 -15.97 31.34
C PRO A 1017 38.41 -14.93 30.45
N ARG A 1018 39.15 -13.99 31.08
CA ARG A 1018 40.05 -13.10 30.35
C ARG A 1018 41.09 -13.98 29.64
N PRO A 1019 41.45 -13.68 28.37
CA PRO A 1019 42.48 -14.44 27.68
C PRO A 1019 43.74 -14.45 28.53
N ARG A 1020 44.29 -15.66 28.75
CA ARG A 1020 45.60 -15.81 29.39
C ARG A 1020 46.59 -15.07 28.50
N ARG A 1021 47.19 -14.00 29.04
CA ARG A 1021 48.40 -13.41 28.48
C ARG A 1021 49.45 -14.53 28.41
N VAL A 1022 49.86 -14.90 27.20
CA VAL A 1022 51.12 -15.60 26.96
C VAL A 1022 52.09 -14.56 26.44
#